data_AF-A0A6N3CZG2-F1
#
_entry.id   AF-A0A6N3CZG2-F1
#
_cell.length_a   1.000
_cell.length_b   1.000
_cell.length_c   1.000
_cell.angle_alpha   90.00
_cell.angle_beta   90.00
_cell.angle_gamma   90.00
#
_symmetry.space_group_name_H-M   'P 1'
#
loop_
_entity.id
_entity.type
_entity.pdbx_description
1 polymer ?
#
loop_
_entity_poly.entity_id
_entity_poly.type
_entity_poly.pdbx_seq_one_letter_code
_entity_poly.pdbx_strand_id
1 'polypeptide(L)'
;MKHHLSIYCCILFLTMGMAASCNSYKKKAPAQPQQAQEQPVQAAPASRLLTDSLLPQSVDLEQDINGLGYEELRILRSYPYALHGYWFIEGDLNNFFCRKTDWYYDLCEKTLYESYEKNLVYADTYDKVKLLPEEKAFVEKIDRRMAQLARHKYKTRDGHKLLNSFLCINLFQIEKPSGKFLSMLDRCNFAIAPMGYEQLFHVYEANDYQQIPSFITTDVYLQAYHMYFSYALKSLERNHFNPALQKIVQALYTECMNLEQQETIKAEAGYAATYFAIAYYLLTKKELPVPVALQPAYKAELRSTTSCQDVPSAFLDYTDILFPYSLFKPRGHYAHNANDRCYFQCMTWLQTASFCRETPKTLWRAAIIAAALNRIPAELRQACLKLNQALTFLMGTPDNASILEMADYMSRHGLTDRILAHDEDAIRQIDDMLKEVFKTRNRIKPKIQLSCADKINFMPARYMADNEVLNEMADATPNSNRAYPKALDVFAAFGVKSATALLDTCYHEKENWKDYPVMADKMKRQFQGRSGDTVTMYDRWMEALIELQRPNKDYPCLMQTPAWQIKNLYTALASWTGLKHDVILYGEQPMLAECGGGGELAIPVVVGYVEPNQTFWKKLKELIARHRQLLKETDFDDEDLISKARILEEQVDFCLRVTEKELRGDTLTTEEYMDIQKMGSSIEWFTLSVIEPGVSYNSIEEVKGSSRSVALVADVFTRNVQECGKNGILHEATGTANALYVLVDIGGQIYLTRGATFSYYEFVRPLGERLTDDEWQKMLKDGKAPDVPSWIRPYLLDHVPTVDETYFYSSGC
;
A
#
# COMPACT_ATOMS: atom_id res chain seq x y z
N MET A 1 -43.16 3.16 49.45
CA MET A 1 -44.17 3.45 50.50
C MET A 1 -44.27 4.97 50.64
N LYS A 2 -45.48 5.56 50.49
CA LYS A 2 -45.97 6.90 50.95
C LYS A 2 -45.05 8.14 50.78
N HIS A 3 -45.48 9.35 50.37
CA HIS A 3 -46.68 9.94 49.72
C HIS A 3 -46.24 11.38 49.30
N HIS A 4 -46.42 11.87 48.06
CA HIS A 4 -47.62 12.40 47.35
C HIS A 4 -47.89 13.92 47.49
N LEU A 5 -48.47 14.49 46.40
CA LEU A 5 -48.90 15.89 46.08
C LEU A 5 -47.80 16.78 45.45
N SER A 6 -47.94 17.41 44.25
CA SER A 6 -49.07 18.02 43.49
C SER A 6 -49.44 19.43 44.01
N ILE A 7 -49.54 20.49 43.20
CA ILE A 7 -50.62 20.77 42.21
C ILE A 7 -50.21 21.79 41.11
N TYR A 8 -50.92 21.71 39.96
CA TYR A 8 -50.97 22.57 38.75
C TYR A 8 -51.25 24.08 38.94
N CYS A 9 -50.83 24.93 37.97
CA CYS A 9 -51.75 25.63 37.03
C CYS A 9 -51.02 26.34 35.84
N CYS A 10 -51.79 26.87 34.87
CA CYS A 10 -51.32 27.38 33.56
C CYS A 10 -51.70 28.87 33.28
N ILE A 11 -51.51 29.33 32.01
CA ILE A 11 -51.90 30.63 31.36
C ILE A 11 -50.76 31.68 31.32
N LEU A 12 -50.56 32.52 30.28
CA LEU A 12 -50.56 32.40 28.79
C LEU A 12 -50.21 33.81 28.20
N PHE A 13 -49.60 33.86 27.00
CA PHE A 13 -49.39 35.04 26.13
C PHE A 13 -48.67 36.31 26.66
N LEU A 14 -47.54 36.68 26.04
CA LEU A 14 -47.50 37.77 25.03
C LEU A 14 -46.15 37.80 24.25
N THR A 15 -46.03 38.70 23.28
CA THR A 15 -45.06 38.61 22.16
C THR A 15 -43.98 39.71 22.15
N MET A 16 -42.71 39.32 21.93
CA MET A 16 -41.69 40.01 21.11
C MET A 16 -40.34 39.25 21.22
N GLY A 17 -39.45 39.19 20.23
CA GLY A 17 -39.57 39.71 18.85
C GLY A 17 -38.36 40.50 18.36
N MET A 18 -37.20 39.85 18.15
CA MET A 18 -36.16 40.43 17.28
C MET A 18 -35.19 39.38 16.71
N ALA A 19 -35.21 39.25 15.38
CA ALA A 19 -34.14 38.65 14.59
C ALA A 19 -33.93 39.53 13.35
N ALA A 20 -32.71 40.02 13.14
CA ALA A 20 -32.31 40.81 11.97
C ALA A 20 -30.85 40.44 11.65
N SER A 21 -30.54 39.83 10.51
CA SER A 21 -30.61 40.36 9.14
C SER A 21 -29.43 41.28 8.80
N CYS A 22 -28.44 40.71 8.11
CA CYS A 22 -27.67 41.42 7.09
C CYS A 22 -28.19 40.93 5.74
N ASN A 23 -28.51 41.86 4.83
CA ASN A 23 -29.30 41.56 3.63
C ASN A 23 -28.53 41.89 2.33
N SER A 24 -28.88 41.19 1.26
CA SER A 24 -28.27 41.29 -0.07
C SER A 24 -28.46 42.65 -0.75
N TYR A 25 -27.53 43.03 -1.63
CA TYR A 25 -27.78 43.97 -2.72
C TYR A 25 -27.99 43.20 -4.04
N LYS A 26 -29.16 43.40 -4.67
CA LYS A 26 -29.58 42.71 -5.89
C LYS A 26 -29.19 43.48 -7.16
N LYS A 27 -29.01 42.76 -8.27
CA LYS A 27 -29.39 43.22 -9.62
C LYS A 27 -29.95 42.07 -10.48
N LYS A 28 -30.83 42.45 -11.42
CA LYS A 28 -31.87 41.65 -12.11
C LYS A 28 -31.42 40.31 -12.74
N ALA A 29 -32.37 39.38 -12.86
CA ALA A 29 -32.22 38.06 -13.48
C ALA A 29 -32.86 37.95 -14.89
N PRO A 30 -32.44 36.97 -15.71
CA PRO A 30 -33.23 36.38 -16.80
C PRO A 30 -34.20 35.29 -16.27
N ALA A 31 -34.98 34.68 -17.16
CA ALA A 31 -36.06 33.75 -16.82
C ALA A 31 -35.61 32.40 -16.24
N GLN A 32 -36.48 31.78 -15.44
CA GLN A 32 -36.31 30.42 -14.94
C GLN A 32 -36.50 29.37 -16.06
N PRO A 33 -35.63 28.36 -16.17
CA PRO A 33 -36.02 27.06 -16.72
C PRO A 33 -37.09 26.43 -15.80
N GLN A 34 -38.08 25.76 -16.38
CA GLN A 34 -39.08 25.03 -15.61
C GLN A 34 -38.43 23.88 -14.82
N GLN A 35 -38.91 23.62 -13.61
CA GLN A 35 -38.57 22.40 -12.89
C GLN A 35 -39.07 21.20 -13.70
N ALA A 36 -38.16 20.39 -14.23
CA ALA A 36 -38.50 19.04 -14.65
C ALA A 36 -38.93 18.27 -13.39
N GLN A 37 -40.15 17.73 -13.40
CA GLN A 37 -40.60 16.88 -12.30
C GLN A 37 -39.74 15.61 -12.30
N GLU A 38 -39.20 15.26 -11.13
CA GLU A 38 -38.58 13.96 -10.92
C GLU A 38 -39.66 12.88 -11.11
N GLN A 39 -39.57 12.11 -12.20
CA GLN A 39 -40.40 10.93 -12.34
C GLN A 39 -39.97 9.89 -11.29
N PRO A 40 -40.90 9.25 -10.58
CA PRO A 40 -40.56 8.14 -9.69
C PRO A 40 -39.82 7.06 -10.47
N VAL A 41 -38.75 6.51 -9.87
CA VAL A 41 -38.09 5.33 -10.42
C VAL A 41 -39.11 4.19 -10.44
N GLN A 42 -39.61 3.83 -11.63
CA GLN A 42 -40.47 2.67 -11.78
C GLN A 42 -39.66 1.42 -11.44
N ALA A 43 -39.99 0.79 -10.31
CA ALA A 43 -39.54 -0.56 -10.02
C ALA A 43 -40.06 -1.50 -11.12
N ALA A 44 -39.24 -2.44 -11.54
CA ALA A 44 -39.68 -3.53 -12.42
C ALA A 44 -40.79 -4.35 -11.73
N PRO A 45 -41.74 -4.93 -12.48
CA PRO A 45 -42.68 -5.88 -11.92
C PRO A 45 -41.92 -7.08 -11.33
N ALA A 46 -42.42 -7.66 -10.24
CA ALA A 46 -41.70 -8.72 -9.54
C ALA A 46 -41.51 -9.96 -10.43
N SER A 47 -40.27 -10.42 -10.54
CA SER A 47 -39.90 -11.64 -11.28
C SER A 47 -40.64 -12.87 -10.76
N ARG A 48 -40.82 -13.87 -11.62
CA ARG A 48 -41.09 -15.26 -11.20
C ARG A 48 -39.82 -16.10 -11.09
N LEU A 49 -38.78 -15.76 -11.87
CA LEU A 49 -37.53 -16.54 -11.97
C LEU A 49 -36.59 -16.25 -10.80
N LEU A 50 -36.50 -14.99 -10.37
CA LEU A 50 -35.69 -14.55 -9.24
C LEU A 50 -36.48 -14.58 -7.92
N THR A 51 -37.11 -15.72 -7.62
CA THR A 51 -37.85 -15.94 -6.37
C THR A 51 -37.25 -17.07 -5.53
N ASP A 52 -37.74 -17.23 -4.31
CA ASP A 52 -37.31 -18.31 -3.38
C ASP A 52 -37.91 -19.69 -3.74
N SER A 53 -38.69 -19.77 -4.83
CA SER A 53 -39.33 -21.01 -5.29
C SER A 53 -38.45 -21.78 -6.27
N LEU A 54 -38.52 -23.11 -6.24
CA LEU A 54 -37.91 -23.97 -7.26
C LEU A 54 -38.62 -23.82 -8.62
N LEU A 55 -37.82 -23.90 -9.67
CA LEU A 55 -38.21 -23.78 -11.07
C LEU A 55 -38.56 -25.17 -11.63
N PRO A 56 -39.74 -25.36 -12.24
CA PRO A 56 -40.21 -26.67 -12.70
C PRO A 56 -39.39 -27.19 -13.89
N GLN A 57 -39.47 -28.49 -14.16
CA GLN A 57 -38.88 -29.11 -15.38
C GLN A 57 -39.70 -28.82 -16.65
N SER A 58 -40.09 -27.56 -16.83
CA SER A 58 -40.79 -27.01 -18.00
C SER A 58 -40.69 -25.49 -18.01
N VAL A 59 -40.91 -24.85 -19.17
CA VAL A 59 -40.91 -23.40 -19.32
C VAL A 59 -42.06 -22.95 -20.22
N ASP A 60 -42.70 -21.82 -19.88
CA ASP A 60 -43.73 -21.20 -20.71
C ASP A 60 -43.07 -20.45 -21.88
N LEU A 61 -43.13 -21.03 -23.09
CA LEU A 61 -42.55 -20.45 -24.30
C LEU A 61 -43.35 -19.24 -24.84
N GLU A 62 -44.60 -19.06 -24.42
CA GLU A 62 -45.45 -17.97 -24.89
C GLU A 62 -45.44 -16.74 -23.97
N GLN A 63 -44.84 -16.84 -22.78
CA GLN A 63 -44.80 -15.75 -21.80
C GLN A 63 -44.33 -14.40 -22.36
N ASP A 64 -44.83 -13.30 -21.77
CA ASP A 64 -44.39 -11.95 -22.11
C ASP A 64 -43.01 -11.66 -21.54
N ILE A 65 -42.09 -11.27 -22.41
CA ILE A 65 -40.70 -10.95 -22.09
C ILE A 65 -40.41 -9.45 -22.14
N ASN A 66 -41.41 -8.61 -22.41
CA ASN A 66 -41.19 -7.16 -22.58
C ASN A 66 -40.84 -6.47 -21.26
N GLY A 67 -41.42 -6.89 -20.14
CA GLY A 67 -41.17 -6.33 -18.81
C GLY A 67 -39.90 -6.85 -18.11
N LEU A 68 -39.25 -7.89 -18.62
CA LEU A 68 -38.12 -8.57 -17.98
C LEU A 68 -36.80 -7.77 -18.10
N GLY A 69 -36.01 -7.80 -17.03
CA GLY A 69 -34.64 -7.31 -16.97
C GLY A 69 -33.65 -8.19 -17.75
N TYR A 70 -32.41 -7.71 -17.93
CA TYR A 70 -31.44 -8.36 -18.81
C TYR A 70 -30.92 -9.70 -18.25
N GLU A 71 -30.73 -9.80 -16.94
CA GLU A 71 -30.38 -11.07 -16.26
C GLU A 71 -31.52 -12.09 -16.33
N GLU A 72 -32.77 -11.67 -16.12
CA GLU A 72 -33.96 -12.53 -16.26
C GLU A 72 -34.09 -13.08 -17.68
N LEU A 73 -33.86 -12.24 -18.70
CA LEU A 73 -33.85 -12.66 -20.10
C LEU A 73 -32.72 -13.67 -20.37
N ARG A 74 -31.52 -13.50 -19.81
CA ARG A 74 -30.41 -14.47 -19.96
C ARG A 74 -30.73 -15.82 -19.30
N ILE A 75 -31.31 -15.81 -18.10
CA ILE A 75 -31.76 -17.02 -17.40
C ILE A 75 -32.84 -17.73 -18.24
N LEU A 76 -33.86 -16.98 -18.69
CA LEU A 76 -34.97 -17.53 -19.46
C LEU A 76 -34.53 -18.06 -20.85
N ARG A 77 -33.54 -17.41 -21.48
CA ARG A 77 -32.87 -17.89 -22.70
C ARG A 77 -32.17 -19.23 -22.49
N SER A 78 -31.58 -19.44 -21.31
CA SER A 78 -30.80 -20.63 -20.98
C SER A 78 -31.69 -21.81 -20.55
N TYR A 79 -32.91 -21.55 -20.08
CA TYR A 79 -33.85 -22.56 -19.58
C TYR A 79 -34.09 -23.74 -20.53
N PRO A 80 -34.34 -23.57 -21.85
CA PRO A 80 -34.52 -24.70 -22.75
C PRO A 80 -33.27 -25.60 -22.81
N TYR A 81 -32.07 -25.01 -22.86
CA TYR A 81 -30.82 -25.77 -22.86
C TYR A 81 -30.64 -26.59 -21.57
N ALA A 82 -31.05 -26.03 -20.42
CA ALA A 82 -31.06 -26.75 -19.15
C ALA A 82 -31.97 -27.99 -19.21
N LEU A 83 -33.17 -27.88 -19.81
CA LEU A 83 -34.12 -28.98 -19.99
C LEU A 83 -33.61 -30.11 -20.92
N HIS A 84 -32.57 -29.85 -21.73
CA HIS A 84 -31.89 -30.86 -22.56
C HIS A 84 -30.59 -31.41 -21.92
N GLY A 85 -30.32 -31.12 -20.64
CA GLY A 85 -29.14 -31.65 -19.93
C GLY A 85 -27.80 -31.01 -20.33
N TYR A 86 -27.84 -29.76 -20.81
CA TYR A 86 -26.64 -28.98 -21.14
C TYR A 86 -25.95 -28.46 -19.87
N TRP A 87 -24.74 -28.96 -19.59
CA TRP A 87 -23.89 -28.51 -18.48
C TRP A 87 -23.31 -27.12 -18.81
N PHE A 88 -23.81 -26.05 -18.18
CA PHE A 88 -23.32 -24.69 -18.46
C PHE A 88 -21.85 -24.58 -18.07
N ILE A 89 -21.03 -24.00 -18.96
CA ILE A 89 -19.63 -23.68 -18.67
C ILE A 89 -19.55 -22.39 -17.86
N GLU A 90 -20.50 -21.48 -18.07
CA GLU A 90 -20.66 -20.26 -17.29
C GLU A 90 -21.09 -20.59 -15.85
N GLY A 91 -20.16 -20.45 -14.90
CA GLY A 91 -20.39 -20.85 -13.50
C GLY A 91 -21.60 -20.19 -12.84
N ASP A 92 -21.94 -18.95 -13.21
CA ASP A 92 -23.10 -18.24 -12.66
C ASP A 92 -24.45 -18.81 -13.13
N LEU A 93 -24.56 -19.27 -14.38
CA LEU A 93 -25.73 -20.01 -14.88
C LEU A 93 -25.76 -21.45 -14.36
N ASN A 94 -24.62 -22.13 -14.30
CA ASN A 94 -24.54 -23.50 -13.79
C ASN A 94 -25.06 -23.56 -12.35
N ASN A 95 -24.50 -22.71 -11.48
CA ASN A 95 -24.86 -22.59 -10.08
C ASN A 95 -26.33 -22.16 -9.90
N PHE A 96 -26.84 -21.25 -10.75
CA PHE A 96 -28.25 -20.88 -10.75
C PHE A 96 -29.17 -22.08 -11.01
N PHE A 97 -28.97 -22.85 -12.09
CA PHE A 97 -29.84 -23.98 -12.42
C PHE A 97 -29.65 -25.17 -11.46
N CYS A 98 -28.43 -25.45 -10.99
CA CYS A 98 -28.14 -26.48 -9.99
C CYS A 98 -28.85 -26.26 -8.64
N ARG A 99 -29.30 -25.03 -8.35
CA ARG A 99 -29.90 -24.69 -7.04
C ARG A 99 -31.32 -24.16 -7.10
N LYS A 100 -31.72 -23.52 -8.19
CA LYS A 100 -33.12 -23.15 -8.45
C LYS A 100 -33.93 -24.31 -9.04
N THR A 101 -33.35 -25.50 -9.21
CA THR A 101 -34.07 -26.72 -9.60
C THR A 101 -33.67 -27.90 -8.71
N ASP A 102 -34.51 -28.92 -8.67
CA ASP A 102 -34.24 -30.25 -8.08
C ASP A 102 -33.90 -31.31 -9.15
N TRP A 103 -33.75 -30.91 -10.42
CA TRP A 103 -33.64 -31.82 -11.57
C TRP A 103 -32.45 -31.56 -12.50
N TYR A 104 -31.83 -30.37 -12.47
CA TYR A 104 -30.82 -29.99 -13.47
C TYR A 104 -29.51 -30.78 -13.34
N TYR A 105 -28.98 -30.92 -12.12
CA TYR A 105 -27.71 -31.63 -11.88
C TYR A 105 -27.82 -33.10 -12.32
N ASP A 106 -28.79 -33.84 -11.77
CA ASP A 106 -29.08 -35.24 -12.10
C ASP A 106 -29.30 -35.46 -13.61
N LEU A 107 -29.98 -34.51 -14.29
CA LEU A 107 -30.19 -34.58 -15.73
C LEU A 107 -28.88 -34.41 -16.51
N CYS A 108 -28.03 -33.45 -16.13
CA CYS A 108 -26.75 -33.21 -16.79
C CYS A 108 -25.76 -34.35 -16.54
N GLU A 109 -25.67 -34.85 -15.31
CA GLU A 109 -24.86 -36.01 -14.93
C GLU A 109 -25.29 -37.26 -15.71
N LYS A 110 -26.60 -37.56 -15.75
CA LYS A 110 -27.16 -38.65 -16.55
C LYS A 110 -26.86 -38.49 -18.05
N THR A 111 -27.01 -37.27 -18.60
CA THR A 111 -26.79 -37.01 -20.02
C THR A 111 -25.31 -37.17 -20.39
N LEU A 112 -24.41 -36.80 -19.48
CA LEU A 112 -22.97 -37.02 -19.60
C LEU A 112 -22.63 -38.51 -19.56
N TYR A 113 -23.10 -39.26 -18.57
CA TYR A 113 -22.88 -40.72 -18.50
C TYR A 113 -23.46 -41.47 -19.71
N GLU A 114 -24.70 -41.17 -20.11
CA GLU A 114 -25.30 -41.78 -21.31
C GLU A 114 -24.52 -41.46 -22.59
N SER A 115 -23.85 -40.29 -22.67
CA SER A 115 -22.99 -39.95 -23.81
C SER A 115 -21.71 -40.79 -23.85
N TYR A 116 -21.07 -41.01 -22.70
CA TYR A 116 -19.89 -41.88 -22.59
C TYR A 116 -20.23 -43.35 -22.88
N GLU A 117 -21.27 -43.91 -22.26
CA GLU A 117 -21.68 -45.32 -22.45
C GLU A 117 -22.03 -45.63 -23.91
N LYS A 118 -22.65 -44.68 -24.61
CA LYS A 118 -23.15 -44.86 -25.99
C LYS A 118 -22.17 -44.33 -27.04
N ASN A 119 -21.00 -43.83 -26.62
CA ASN A 119 -20.01 -43.15 -27.46
C ASN A 119 -20.62 -42.07 -28.36
N LEU A 120 -21.52 -41.26 -27.78
CA LEU A 120 -22.17 -40.12 -28.42
C LEU A 120 -21.39 -38.84 -28.13
N VAL A 121 -21.43 -37.89 -29.06
CA VAL A 121 -20.88 -36.55 -28.83
C VAL A 121 -21.75 -35.82 -27.79
N TYR A 122 -21.19 -35.58 -26.60
CA TYR A 122 -21.81 -34.71 -25.60
C TYR A 122 -21.97 -33.29 -26.15
N ALA A 123 -23.04 -32.58 -25.76
CA ALA A 123 -23.25 -31.19 -26.16
C ALA A 123 -22.48 -30.24 -25.23
N ASP A 124 -21.19 -30.08 -25.49
CA ASP A 124 -20.26 -29.13 -24.87
C ASP A 124 -20.45 -27.67 -25.34
N THR A 125 -21.27 -27.43 -26.37
CA THR A 125 -21.61 -26.07 -26.85
C THR A 125 -23.10 -25.94 -27.20
N TYR A 126 -23.65 -24.74 -26.99
CA TYR A 126 -25.07 -24.41 -27.22
C TYR A 126 -25.62 -24.81 -28.61
N ASP A 127 -24.79 -24.81 -29.67
CA ASP A 127 -25.18 -25.17 -31.04
C ASP A 127 -25.34 -26.69 -31.26
N LYS A 128 -24.75 -27.52 -30.38
CA LYS A 128 -24.86 -28.98 -30.41
C LYS A 128 -26.13 -29.49 -29.71
N VAL A 129 -26.78 -28.64 -28.90
CA VAL A 129 -28.04 -28.95 -28.20
C VAL A 129 -29.22 -28.92 -29.18
N LYS A 130 -29.98 -30.01 -29.24
CA LYS A 130 -31.07 -30.20 -30.21
C LYS A 130 -32.41 -29.69 -29.69
N LEU A 131 -32.54 -28.37 -29.59
CA LEU A 131 -33.80 -27.70 -29.26
C LEU A 131 -34.93 -28.06 -30.26
N LEU A 132 -36.16 -28.10 -29.76
CA LEU A 132 -37.39 -28.16 -30.54
C LEU A 132 -37.59 -26.84 -31.35
N PRO A 133 -38.36 -26.85 -32.45
CA PRO A 133 -38.65 -25.65 -33.24
C PRO A 133 -39.22 -24.49 -32.42
N GLU A 134 -40.09 -24.79 -31.46
CA GLU A 134 -40.76 -23.83 -30.57
C GLU A 134 -39.77 -23.24 -29.55
N GLU A 135 -38.94 -24.08 -28.94
CA GLU A 135 -37.88 -23.67 -28.02
C GLU A 135 -36.85 -22.77 -28.72
N LYS A 136 -36.47 -23.12 -29.96
CA LYS A 136 -35.57 -22.30 -30.76
C LYS A 136 -36.19 -20.96 -31.12
N ALA A 137 -37.47 -20.93 -31.52
CA ALA A 137 -38.18 -19.68 -31.81
C ALA A 137 -38.29 -18.78 -30.56
N PHE A 138 -38.42 -19.37 -29.37
CA PHE A 138 -38.41 -18.69 -28.08
C PHE A 138 -37.02 -18.11 -27.73
N VAL A 139 -35.94 -18.87 -27.91
CA VAL A 139 -34.57 -18.36 -27.75
C VAL A 139 -34.32 -17.20 -28.73
N GLU A 140 -34.72 -17.32 -30.00
CA GLU A 140 -34.60 -16.23 -30.98
C GLU A 140 -35.49 -15.00 -30.64
N LYS A 141 -36.66 -15.20 -30.02
CA LYS A 141 -37.53 -14.11 -29.47
C LYS A 141 -36.79 -13.35 -28.36
N ILE A 142 -36.11 -14.06 -27.47
CA ILE A 142 -35.32 -13.47 -26.38
C ILE A 142 -34.03 -12.80 -26.88
N ASP A 143 -33.28 -13.45 -27.77
CA ASP A 143 -32.04 -12.88 -28.35
C ASP A 143 -32.28 -11.53 -29.04
N ARG A 144 -33.40 -11.39 -29.76
CA ARG A 144 -33.82 -10.11 -30.35
C ARG A 144 -34.12 -9.04 -29.29
N ARG A 145 -34.71 -9.41 -28.14
CA ARG A 145 -35.00 -8.49 -27.02
C ARG A 145 -33.71 -8.09 -26.29
N MET A 146 -32.81 -9.04 -26.00
CA MET A 146 -31.49 -8.76 -25.42
C MET A 146 -30.65 -7.88 -26.34
N ALA A 147 -30.64 -8.14 -27.66
CA ALA A 147 -29.96 -7.29 -28.65
C ALA A 147 -30.56 -5.87 -28.77
N GLN A 148 -31.86 -5.69 -28.49
CA GLN A 148 -32.47 -4.36 -28.39
C GLN A 148 -32.01 -3.61 -27.14
N LEU A 149 -31.96 -4.28 -25.98
CA LEU A 149 -31.51 -3.70 -24.72
C LEU A 149 -30.02 -3.35 -24.78
N ALA A 150 -29.19 -4.22 -25.35
CA ALA A 150 -27.74 -4.02 -25.51
C ALA A 150 -27.35 -2.82 -26.40
N ARG A 151 -28.27 -2.24 -27.19
CA ARG A 151 -28.03 -0.94 -27.85
C ARG A 151 -27.80 0.20 -26.85
N HIS A 152 -28.29 0.03 -25.63
CA HIS A 152 -28.12 0.93 -24.48
C HIS A 152 -27.06 0.41 -23.51
N LYS A 153 -26.06 -0.36 -24.00
CA LYS A 153 -24.91 -0.85 -23.22
C LYS A 153 -24.18 0.25 -22.47
N TYR A 154 -24.20 1.46 -23.02
CA TYR A 154 -23.53 2.63 -22.46
C TYR A 154 -24.51 3.76 -22.13
N LYS A 155 -24.24 4.43 -21.00
CA LYS A 155 -24.86 5.68 -20.56
C LYS A 155 -23.81 6.79 -20.54
N THR A 156 -24.26 8.04 -20.48
CA THR A 156 -23.39 9.19 -20.15
C THR A 156 -23.77 9.73 -18.77
N ARG A 157 -22.80 9.83 -17.86
CA ARG A 157 -22.93 10.45 -16.53
C ARG A 157 -21.80 11.45 -16.36
N ASP A 158 -22.12 12.67 -15.92
CA ASP A 158 -21.16 13.74 -15.59
C ASP A 158 -20.09 14.02 -16.69
N GLY A 159 -20.47 13.85 -17.96
CA GLY A 159 -19.60 14.00 -19.14
C GLY A 159 -18.86 12.73 -19.59
N HIS A 160 -18.86 11.68 -18.78
CA HIS A 160 -18.18 10.42 -19.05
C HIS A 160 -19.14 9.34 -19.56
N LYS A 161 -18.65 8.52 -20.49
CA LYS A 161 -19.30 7.26 -20.93
C LYS A 161 -19.11 6.21 -19.83
N LEU A 162 -20.15 5.45 -19.49
CA LEU A 162 -20.15 4.37 -18.51
C LEU A 162 -20.97 3.18 -19.00
N LEU A 163 -20.72 1.98 -18.48
CA LEU A 163 -21.57 0.80 -18.67
C LEU A 163 -22.93 1.01 -17.98
N ASN A 164 -23.98 0.46 -18.56
CA ASN A 164 -25.34 0.55 -18.04
C ASN A 164 -25.61 -0.59 -17.04
N SER A 165 -25.65 -0.25 -15.74
CA SER A 165 -25.86 -1.21 -14.64
C SER A 165 -27.13 -2.07 -14.74
N PHE A 166 -28.19 -1.62 -15.42
CA PHE A 166 -29.41 -2.42 -15.67
C PHE A 166 -29.22 -3.56 -16.68
N LEU A 167 -28.02 -3.70 -17.25
CA LEU A 167 -27.64 -4.78 -18.16
C LEU A 167 -26.58 -5.71 -17.53
N CYS A 168 -26.31 -5.56 -16.23
CA CYS A 168 -25.51 -6.51 -15.45
C CYS A 168 -26.19 -7.89 -15.46
N ILE A 169 -25.43 -8.95 -15.76
CA ILE A 169 -26.01 -10.27 -16.03
C ILE A 169 -26.05 -11.21 -14.81
N ASN A 170 -25.36 -10.85 -13.73
CA ASN A 170 -25.15 -11.63 -12.52
C ASN A 170 -25.46 -10.83 -11.23
N LEU A 171 -26.32 -9.81 -11.31
CA LEU A 171 -26.65 -8.98 -10.13
C LEU A 171 -27.42 -9.79 -9.07
N PHE A 172 -28.14 -10.83 -9.49
CA PHE A 172 -28.77 -11.84 -8.65
C PHE A 172 -27.85 -12.55 -7.64
N GLN A 173 -26.51 -12.48 -7.78
CA GLN A 173 -25.57 -13.02 -6.78
C GLN A 173 -25.50 -12.16 -5.49
N ILE A 174 -26.05 -10.94 -5.51
CA ILE A 174 -26.13 -10.04 -4.36
C ILE A 174 -27.54 -10.13 -3.75
N GLU A 175 -27.62 -10.51 -2.47
CA GLU A 175 -28.91 -10.55 -1.78
C GLU A 175 -29.40 -9.12 -1.50
N LYS A 176 -30.61 -8.78 -1.97
CA LYS A 176 -31.33 -7.52 -1.67
C LYS A 176 -30.45 -6.26 -1.80
N PRO A 177 -29.84 -6.01 -2.98
CA PRO A 177 -28.83 -4.97 -3.18
C PRO A 177 -29.34 -3.58 -2.80
N SER A 178 -28.59 -2.87 -1.94
CA SER A 178 -29.02 -1.60 -1.37
C SER A 178 -29.13 -0.48 -2.40
N GLY A 179 -30.06 0.46 -2.18
CA GLY A 179 -30.23 1.62 -3.08
C GLY A 179 -28.96 2.47 -3.23
N LYS A 180 -28.09 2.52 -2.22
CA LYS A 180 -26.78 3.18 -2.29
C LYS A 180 -25.84 2.44 -3.22
N PHE A 181 -25.75 1.11 -3.10
CA PHE A 181 -24.94 0.26 -3.97
C PHE A 181 -25.37 0.38 -5.44
N LEU A 182 -26.67 0.23 -5.73
CA LEU A 182 -27.21 0.37 -7.09
C LEU A 182 -26.98 1.78 -7.67
N SER A 183 -27.11 2.83 -6.86
CA SER A 183 -26.81 4.21 -7.26
C SER A 183 -25.33 4.40 -7.62
N MET A 184 -24.41 3.81 -6.84
CA MET A 184 -22.97 3.89 -7.10
C MET A 184 -22.57 3.10 -8.36
N LEU A 185 -23.17 1.94 -8.62
CA LEU A 185 -22.95 1.20 -9.86
C LEU A 185 -23.44 1.96 -11.11
N ASP A 186 -24.55 2.69 -11.05
CA ASP A 186 -25.03 3.55 -12.16
C ASP A 186 -24.21 4.83 -12.34
N ARG A 187 -23.75 5.45 -11.25
CA ARG A 187 -23.01 6.72 -11.27
C ARG A 187 -21.51 6.58 -11.53
N CYS A 188 -20.90 5.48 -11.09
CA CYS A 188 -19.45 5.29 -11.07
C CYS A 188 -18.98 3.98 -11.73
N ASN A 189 -19.87 3.02 -11.96
CA ASN A 189 -19.55 1.61 -12.30
C ASN A 189 -18.68 0.88 -11.26
N PHE A 190 -18.50 1.42 -10.06
CA PHE A 190 -17.86 0.72 -8.94
C PHE A 190 -18.45 1.14 -7.58
N ALA A 191 -18.21 0.30 -6.57
CA ALA A 191 -18.54 0.58 -5.17
C ALA A 191 -17.50 -0.07 -4.24
N ILE A 192 -17.13 0.60 -3.15
CA ILE A 192 -16.20 0.07 -2.14
C ILE A 192 -16.97 -0.32 -0.88
N ALA A 193 -16.81 -1.56 -0.42
CA ALA A 193 -17.45 -2.12 0.76
C ALA A 193 -16.42 -2.38 1.87
N PRO A 194 -16.62 -1.89 3.11
CA PRO A 194 -15.73 -2.14 4.23
C PRO A 194 -15.91 -3.57 4.77
N MET A 195 -15.23 -4.54 4.13
CA MET A 195 -15.30 -5.97 4.47
C MET A 195 -14.68 -6.32 5.82
N GLY A 196 -13.52 -5.73 6.15
CA GLY A 196 -12.83 -6.04 7.41
C GLY A 196 -11.82 -7.20 7.33
N TYR A 197 -11.54 -7.76 6.15
CA TYR A 197 -10.55 -8.82 5.99
C TYR A 197 -9.14 -8.37 6.40
N GLU A 198 -8.38 -9.26 7.04
CA GLU A 198 -7.02 -8.95 7.49
C GLU A 198 -6.00 -8.84 6.33
N GLN A 199 -6.26 -9.53 5.21
CA GLN A 199 -5.43 -9.59 3.99
C GLN A 199 -6.28 -9.27 2.74
N LEU A 200 -5.66 -8.85 1.63
CA LEU A 200 -6.40 -8.63 0.37
C LEU A 200 -6.75 -9.95 -0.34
N PHE A 201 -5.91 -11.00 -0.22
CA PHE A 201 -6.14 -12.28 -0.93
C PHE A 201 -7.43 -13.00 -0.48
N HIS A 202 -7.84 -12.84 0.79
CA HIS A 202 -9.12 -13.36 1.31
C HIS A 202 -10.35 -12.94 0.49
N VAL A 203 -10.33 -11.77 -0.16
CA VAL A 203 -11.45 -11.33 -1.02
C VAL A 203 -11.56 -12.20 -2.27
N TYR A 204 -10.44 -12.70 -2.79
CA TYR A 204 -10.35 -13.55 -3.97
C TYR A 204 -10.60 -15.03 -3.64
N GLU A 205 -10.20 -15.52 -2.47
CA GLU A 205 -10.69 -16.81 -1.95
C GLU A 205 -12.19 -16.78 -1.75
N ALA A 206 -12.71 -15.73 -1.09
CA ALA A 206 -14.15 -15.54 -0.95
C ALA A 206 -14.86 -15.37 -2.29
N ASN A 207 -14.17 -14.97 -3.39
CA ASN A 207 -14.75 -14.98 -4.73
C ASN A 207 -14.90 -16.41 -5.25
N ASP A 208 -13.88 -17.26 -5.09
CA ASP A 208 -13.89 -18.65 -5.57
C ASP A 208 -15.01 -19.46 -4.89
N TYR A 209 -15.05 -19.46 -3.55
CA TYR A 209 -16.12 -20.13 -2.78
C TYR A 209 -17.54 -19.61 -3.09
N GLN A 210 -17.66 -18.33 -3.48
CA GLN A 210 -18.95 -17.71 -3.83
C GLN A 210 -19.27 -17.71 -5.33
N GLN A 211 -18.37 -18.24 -6.16
CA GLN A 211 -18.43 -18.20 -7.63
C GLN A 211 -18.69 -16.79 -8.18
N ILE A 212 -18.09 -15.78 -7.53
CA ILE A 212 -18.17 -14.36 -7.94
C ILE A 212 -17.00 -14.05 -8.88
N PRO A 213 -17.25 -13.50 -10.07
CA PRO A 213 -16.20 -13.07 -10.99
C PRO A 213 -15.12 -12.17 -10.34
N SER A 214 -13.86 -12.62 -10.36
CA SER A 214 -12.73 -11.88 -9.77
C SER A 214 -12.32 -10.66 -10.60
N PHE A 215 -12.07 -9.53 -9.94
CA PHE A 215 -11.41 -8.34 -10.52
C PHE A 215 -10.02 -8.18 -9.90
N ILE A 216 -8.97 -8.68 -10.55
CA ILE A 216 -7.61 -8.68 -10.01
C ILE A 216 -7.04 -7.27 -10.02
N THR A 217 -7.05 -6.61 -8.86
CA THR A 217 -6.62 -5.22 -8.71
C THR A 217 -5.12 -5.04 -8.74
N THR A 218 -4.69 -3.81 -9.06
CA THR A 218 -3.32 -3.36 -8.80
C THR A 218 -2.97 -3.36 -7.30
N ASP A 219 -3.96 -3.17 -6.42
CA ASP A 219 -3.80 -3.17 -4.96
C ASP A 219 -3.18 -4.46 -4.41
N VAL A 220 -3.63 -5.64 -4.86
CA VAL A 220 -3.15 -6.91 -4.29
C VAL A 220 -1.69 -7.21 -4.67
N TYR A 221 -1.25 -6.79 -5.86
CA TYR A 221 0.15 -6.91 -6.27
C TYR A 221 1.06 -5.87 -5.63
N LEU A 222 0.54 -4.68 -5.30
CA LEU A 222 1.25 -3.73 -4.45
C LEU A 222 1.46 -4.30 -3.03
N GLN A 223 0.50 -5.06 -2.50
CA GLN A 223 0.70 -5.77 -1.24
C GLN A 223 1.73 -6.91 -1.36
N ALA A 224 1.63 -7.77 -2.37
CA ALA A 224 2.58 -8.86 -2.58
C ALA A 224 4.01 -8.34 -2.74
N TYR A 225 4.20 -7.24 -3.48
CA TYR A 225 5.49 -6.59 -3.67
C TYR A 225 6.04 -5.96 -2.38
N HIS A 226 5.18 -5.29 -1.58
CA HIS A 226 5.52 -4.79 -0.24
C HIS A 226 6.07 -5.91 0.66
N MET A 227 5.33 -7.02 0.78
CA MET A 227 5.74 -8.12 1.67
C MET A 227 7.03 -8.79 1.16
N TYR A 228 7.22 -8.91 -0.15
CA TYR A 228 8.48 -9.34 -0.75
C TYR A 228 9.65 -8.36 -0.51
N PHE A 229 9.42 -7.04 -0.48
CA PHE A 229 10.47 -6.06 -0.20
C PHE A 229 10.89 -6.08 1.28
N SER A 230 9.93 -6.13 2.21
CA SER A 230 10.18 -6.41 3.63
C SER A 230 10.97 -7.72 3.79
N TYR A 231 10.58 -8.81 3.12
CA TYR A 231 11.32 -10.08 3.12
C TYR A 231 12.77 -9.96 2.66
N ALA A 232 13.00 -9.26 1.55
CA ALA A 232 14.33 -9.01 1.02
C ALA A 232 15.19 -8.23 2.03
N LEU A 233 14.62 -7.20 2.66
CA LEU A 233 15.29 -6.42 3.69
C LEU A 233 15.62 -7.27 4.93
N LYS A 234 14.66 -8.03 5.48
CA LYS A 234 14.87 -9.00 6.58
C LYS A 234 16.05 -9.94 6.29
N SER A 235 16.08 -10.52 5.09
CA SER A 235 17.06 -11.53 4.70
C SER A 235 18.46 -10.92 4.56
N LEU A 236 18.56 -9.79 3.84
CA LEU A 236 19.79 -9.02 3.71
C LEU A 236 20.34 -8.57 5.07
N GLU A 237 19.49 -8.12 5.97
CA GLU A 237 19.90 -7.65 7.29
C GLU A 237 20.45 -8.76 8.18
N ARG A 238 19.81 -9.93 8.18
CA ARG A 238 20.18 -11.05 9.06
C ARG A 238 21.34 -11.88 8.51
N ASN A 239 21.32 -12.19 7.22
CA ASN A 239 22.33 -13.05 6.59
C ASN A 239 23.63 -12.27 6.32
N HIS A 240 23.52 -10.99 5.92
CA HIS A 240 24.63 -10.22 5.38
C HIS A 240 25.00 -9.00 6.24
N PHE A 241 24.06 -8.06 6.49
CA PHE A 241 24.42 -6.76 7.07
C PHE A 241 24.80 -6.83 8.54
N ASN A 242 24.04 -7.51 9.39
CA ASN A 242 24.31 -7.63 10.83
C ASN A 242 25.63 -8.40 11.11
N PRO A 243 25.89 -9.59 10.51
CA PRO A 243 27.17 -10.28 10.66
C PRO A 243 28.37 -9.48 10.13
N ALA A 244 28.22 -8.70 9.06
CA ALA A 244 29.25 -7.81 8.57
C ALA A 244 29.48 -6.63 9.54
N LEU A 245 28.41 -5.96 9.95
CA LEU A 245 28.45 -4.79 10.84
C LEU A 245 29.11 -5.11 12.18
N GLN A 246 28.83 -6.29 12.76
CA GLN A 246 29.48 -6.73 14.00
C GLN A 246 31.00 -6.82 13.83
N LYS A 247 31.49 -7.43 12.73
CA LYS A 247 32.93 -7.53 12.43
C LYS A 247 33.55 -6.14 12.19
N ILE A 248 32.87 -5.30 11.41
CA ILE A 248 33.33 -3.94 11.06
C ILE A 248 33.45 -3.05 12.29
N VAL A 249 32.41 -2.97 13.12
CA VAL A 249 32.40 -2.15 14.35
C VAL A 249 33.45 -2.64 15.34
N GLN A 250 33.62 -3.96 15.49
CA GLN A 250 34.65 -4.53 16.37
C GLN A 250 36.07 -4.23 15.87
N ALA A 251 36.32 -4.32 14.56
CA ALA A 251 37.61 -4.00 13.96
C ALA A 251 37.94 -2.50 14.10
N LEU A 252 36.96 -1.62 13.86
CA LEU A 252 37.09 -0.16 14.01
C LEU A 252 37.36 0.24 15.47
N TYR A 253 36.61 -0.32 16.43
CA TYR A 253 36.91 -0.17 17.86
C TYR A 253 38.36 -0.59 18.17
N THR A 254 38.79 -1.75 17.67
CA THR A 254 40.12 -2.31 17.97
C THR A 254 41.23 -1.43 17.43
N GLU A 255 41.12 -0.96 16.19
CA GLU A 255 42.12 -0.06 15.62
C GLU A 255 42.10 1.32 16.29
N CYS A 256 40.93 1.84 16.70
CA CYS A 256 40.89 3.08 17.49
C CYS A 256 41.58 2.93 18.85
N MET A 257 41.49 1.77 19.52
CA MET A 257 42.25 1.49 20.75
C MET A 257 43.76 1.34 20.50
N ASN A 258 44.17 0.82 19.33
CA ASN A 258 45.58 0.81 18.91
C ASN A 258 46.10 2.24 18.67
N LEU A 259 45.29 3.10 18.04
CA LEU A 259 45.61 4.51 17.77
C LEU A 259 45.63 5.36 19.05
N GLU A 260 44.87 5.01 20.10
CA GLU A 260 44.90 5.70 21.41
C GLU A 260 46.27 5.64 22.09
N GLN A 261 47.13 4.68 21.71
CA GLN A 261 48.52 4.61 22.22
C GLN A 261 49.43 5.71 21.63
N GLN A 262 48.96 6.50 20.66
CA GLN A 262 49.70 7.60 20.05
C GLN A 262 49.31 8.93 20.71
N GLU A 263 50.20 9.49 21.52
CA GLU A 263 49.93 10.69 22.34
C GLU A 263 49.44 11.92 21.53
N THR A 264 49.77 11.99 20.24
CA THR A 264 49.37 13.07 19.31
C THR A 264 47.89 13.06 18.91
N ILE A 265 47.21 11.91 18.98
CA ILE A 265 45.82 11.71 18.51
C ILE A 265 44.94 10.98 19.55
N LYS A 266 45.44 10.89 20.78
CA LYS A 266 44.93 10.06 21.88
C LYS A 266 43.49 10.39 22.28
N ALA A 267 43.14 11.66 22.34
CA ALA A 267 41.78 12.09 22.73
C ALA A 267 40.75 11.74 21.64
N GLU A 268 41.12 11.91 20.37
CA GLU A 268 40.31 11.65 19.19
C GLU A 268 40.13 10.14 18.98
N ALA A 269 41.22 9.37 19.10
CA ALA A 269 41.22 7.92 19.00
C ALA A 269 40.47 7.26 20.16
N GLY A 270 40.67 7.74 21.40
CA GLY A 270 39.91 7.28 22.57
C GLY A 270 38.41 7.60 22.48
N TYR A 271 38.05 8.76 21.90
CA TYR A 271 36.66 9.08 21.56
C TYR A 271 36.11 8.13 20.49
N ALA A 272 36.85 7.89 19.41
CA ALA A 272 36.47 7.00 18.32
C ALA A 272 36.25 5.56 18.80
N ALA A 273 37.15 5.05 19.66
CA ALA A 273 36.97 3.76 20.32
C ALA A 273 35.69 3.73 21.17
N THR A 274 35.41 4.79 21.94
CA THR A 274 34.18 4.89 22.75
C THR A 274 32.93 4.94 21.88
N TYR A 275 32.95 5.65 20.75
CA TYR A 275 31.85 5.71 19.77
C TYR A 275 31.51 4.32 19.21
N PHE A 276 32.53 3.52 18.86
CA PHE A 276 32.32 2.14 18.39
C PHE A 276 32.01 1.15 19.53
N ALA A 277 32.46 1.39 20.76
CA ALA A 277 32.06 0.61 21.93
C ALA A 277 30.56 0.79 22.25
N ILE A 278 30.00 1.99 22.04
CA ILE A 278 28.55 2.23 22.11
C ILE A 278 27.84 1.43 21.01
N ALA A 279 28.27 1.57 19.75
CA ALA A 279 27.68 0.81 18.62
C ALA A 279 27.73 -0.71 18.84
N TYR A 280 28.88 -1.24 19.30
CA TYR A 280 29.05 -2.67 19.59
C TYR A 280 28.17 -3.15 20.73
N TYR A 281 28.03 -2.35 21.80
CA TYR A 281 27.09 -2.65 22.88
C TYR A 281 25.65 -2.64 22.38
N LEU A 282 25.24 -1.64 21.57
CA LEU A 282 23.88 -1.59 21.04
C LEU A 282 23.58 -2.82 20.17
N LEU A 283 24.54 -3.27 19.36
CA LEU A 283 24.43 -4.41 18.45
C LEU A 283 24.51 -5.80 19.13
N THR A 284 25.30 -5.95 20.21
CA THR A 284 25.63 -7.27 20.78
C THR A 284 25.28 -7.44 22.26
N LYS A 285 24.90 -6.34 22.94
CA LYS A 285 24.76 -6.19 24.40
C LYS A 285 26.00 -6.60 25.23
N LYS A 286 27.17 -6.73 24.59
CA LYS A 286 28.47 -6.95 25.25
C LYS A 286 29.18 -5.61 25.43
N GLU A 287 29.72 -5.37 26.61
CA GLU A 287 30.54 -4.19 26.86
C GLU A 287 31.98 -4.41 26.40
N LEU A 288 32.62 -3.33 25.94
CA LEU A 288 34.04 -3.26 25.63
C LEU A 288 34.70 -2.22 26.56
N PRO A 289 35.97 -2.40 26.96
CA PRO A 289 36.65 -1.40 27.79
C PRO A 289 36.86 -0.10 27.00
N VAL A 290 36.46 1.02 27.60
CA VAL A 290 36.72 2.37 27.06
C VAL A 290 37.68 3.14 27.97
N PRO A 291 38.42 4.15 27.45
CA PRO A 291 39.36 4.94 28.24
C PRO A 291 38.72 5.52 29.52
N VAL A 292 39.48 5.53 30.63
CA VAL A 292 38.96 5.83 31.98
C VAL A 292 38.23 7.18 32.04
N ALA A 293 38.72 8.20 31.34
CA ALA A 293 38.09 9.53 31.27
C ALA A 293 36.70 9.53 30.59
N LEU A 294 36.43 8.55 29.72
CA LEU A 294 35.18 8.45 28.94
C LEU A 294 34.17 7.43 29.52
N GLN A 295 34.57 6.61 30.50
CA GLN A 295 33.69 5.67 31.20
C GLN A 295 32.38 6.31 31.74
N PRO A 296 32.37 7.51 32.36
CA PRO A 296 31.14 8.13 32.84
C PRO A 296 30.18 8.52 31.70
N ALA A 297 30.74 9.01 30.58
CA ALA A 297 29.98 9.40 29.39
C ALA A 297 29.41 8.17 28.68
N TYR A 298 30.23 7.14 28.44
CA TYR A 298 29.81 5.84 27.91
C TYR A 298 28.60 5.29 28.67
N LYS A 299 28.69 5.21 30.00
CA LYS A 299 27.59 4.72 30.86
C LYS A 299 26.38 5.65 30.90
N ALA A 300 26.50 6.93 30.52
CA ALA A 300 25.37 7.84 30.36
C ALA A 300 24.65 7.59 29.03
N GLU A 301 25.39 7.51 27.91
CA GLU A 301 24.84 7.21 26.58
C GLU A 301 24.06 5.88 26.60
N LEU A 302 24.62 4.81 27.19
CA LEU A 302 23.94 3.52 27.29
C LEU A 302 22.60 3.58 28.06
N ARG A 303 22.47 4.49 29.03
CA ARG A 303 21.19 4.70 29.75
C ARG A 303 20.19 5.46 28.88
N SER A 304 20.63 6.52 28.20
CA SER A 304 19.75 7.35 27.36
C SER A 304 19.24 6.60 26.12
N THR A 305 20.09 5.80 25.46
CA THR A 305 19.66 4.92 24.35
C THR A 305 18.72 3.81 24.82
N THR A 306 18.78 3.41 26.09
CA THR A 306 17.89 2.40 26.67
C THR A 306 16.55 3.01 27.13
N SER A 307 16.54 4.24 27.65
CA SER A 307 15.31 4.92 28.08
C SER A 307 14.47 5.43 26.91
N CYS A 308 15.08 5.68 25.75
CA CYS A 308 14.43 6.25 24.56
C CYS A 308 13.73 7.60 24.84
N GLN A 309 14.28 8.41 25.75
CA GLN A 309 13.77 9.74 26.11
C GLN A 309 14.73 10.84 25.64
N ASP A 310 14.20 11.85 24.95
CA ASP A 310 15.00 12.94 24.40
C ASP A 310 15.63 13.79 25.52
N VAL A 311 16.96 13.74 25.64
CA VAL A 311 17.75 14.39 26.70
C VAL A 311 19.08 14.92 26.12
N PRO A 312 19.79 15.86 26.79
CA PRO A 312 21.13 16.29 26.36
C PRO A 312 22.14 15.13 26.32
N SER A 313 23.10 15.18 25.39
CA SER A 313 24.22 14.24 25.30
C SER A 313 25.55 14.98 25.49
N ALA A 314 26.16 14.80 26.66
CA ALA A 314 27.48 15.35 26.93
C ALA A 314 28.60 14.64 26.14
N PHE A 315 28.37 13.41 25.66
CA PHE A 315 29.33 12.72 24.79
C PHE A 315 29.37 13.34 23.39
N LEU A 316 28.20 13.59 22.79
CA LEU A 316 28.07 14.12 21.43
C LEU A 316 28.22 15.66 21.36
N ASP A 317 28.55 16.33 22.47
CA ASP A 317 28.60 17.79 22.62
C ASP A 317 27.21 18.48 22.44
N TYR A 318 26.11 17.77 22.69
CA TYR A 318 24.72 18.29 22.75
C TYR A 318 24.38 18.69 24.21
N THR A 319 24.88 19.83 24.69
CA THR A 319 24.66 20.31 26.07
C THR A 319 23.35 21.08 26.24
N ASP A 320 23.06 22.00 25.33
CA ASP A 320 21.96 22.99 25.45
C ASP A 320 20.74 22.63 24.58
N ILE A 321 20.80 21.46 23.93
CA ILE A 321 19.79 20.92 23.02
C ILE A 321 19.60 19.43 23.32
N LEU A 322 18.37 18.94 23.14
CA LEU A 322 18.05 17.52 23.35
C LEU A 322 18.55 16.69 22.15
N PHE A 323 19.22 15.57 22.42
CA PHE A 323 19.48 14.53 21.43
C PHE A 323 18.25 13.60 21.32
N PRO A 324 17.79 13.23 20.11
CA PRO A 324 16.50 12.57 19.92
C PRO A 324 16.55 11.05 20.17
N TYR A 325 16.81 10.64 21.42
CA TYR A 325 16.85 9.22 21.81
C TYR A 325 15.50 8.50 21.61
N SER A 326 14.37 9.21 21.48
CA SER A 326 13.08 8.61 21.11
C SER A 326 13.08 7.92 19.74
N LEU A 327 14.06 8.22 18.87
CA LEU A 327 14.31 7.46 17.65
C LEU A 327 14.82 6.03 17.91
N PHE A 328 15.36 5.74 19.10
CA PHE A 328 15.89 4.41 19.47
C PHE A 328 14.82 3.45 20.01
N LYS A 329 13.54 3.87 20.12
CA LYS A 329 12.37 2.98 20.34
C LYS A 329 12.18 2.12 19.08
N PRO A 330 12.45 0.79 19.11
CA PRO A 330 12.21 -0.08 17.96
C PRO A 330 10.72 -0.05 17.60
N ARG A 331 10.43 -0.07 16.31
CA ARG A 331 9.08 0.13 15.78
C ARG A 331 8.73 -0.91 14.75
N GLY A 332 7.42 -0.93 14.43
CA GLY A 332 6.70 -1.93 13.65
C GLY A 332 7.33 -3.30 13.71
N HIS A 333 7.64 -3.86 12.55
CA HIS A 333 8.14 -5.21 12.44
C HIS A 333 9.44 -5.45 13.34
N TYR A 334 10.36 -4.48 13.59
CA TYR A 334 11.54 -4.64 14.49
C TYR A 334 11.20 -4.72 15.99
N ALA A 335 9.97 -4.43 16.40
CA ALA A 335 9.57 -4.53 17.79
C ALA A 335 9.71 -5.96 18.34
N HIS A 336 9.68 -6.99 17.48
CA HIS A 336 9.36 -8.37 17.86
C HIS A 336 10.53 -9.19 18.45
N ASN A 337 11.67 -9.37 17.77
CA ASN A 337 12.78 -10.21 18.26
C ASN A 337 14.02 -9.43 18.77
N ALA A 338 14.92 -10.11 19.49
CA ALA A 338 16.02 -9.46 20.21
C ALA A 338 17.18 -8.99 19.31
N ASN A 339 17.57 -9.77 18.30
CA ASN A 339 18.70 -9.45 17.44
C ASN A 339 18.38 -8.24 16.56
N ASP A 340 17.18 -8.22 16.01
CA ASP A 340 16.67 -7.15 15.16
C ASP A 340 16.57 -5.82 15.94
N ARG A 341 16.10 -5.83 17.20
CA ARG A 341 16.15 -4.67 18.11
C ARG A 341 17.57 -4.17 18.38
N CYS A 342 18.57 -5.06 18.41
CA CYS A 342 19.97 -4.66 18.62
C CYS A 342 20.57 -4.02 17.36
N TYR A 343 20.27 -4.59 16.19
CA TYR A 343 20.70 -4.05 14.90
C TYR A 343 20.07 -2.68 14.63
N PHE A 344 18.77 -2.49 14.91
CA PHE A 344 18.10 -1.19 14.89
C PHE A 344 18.90 -0.13 15.64
N GLN A 345 19.11 -0.34 16.95
CA GLN A 345 19.74 0.65 17.82
C GLN A 345 21.18 0.97 17.40
N CYS A 346 21.92 -0.02 16.88
CA CYS A 346 23.24 0.21 16.30
C CYS A 346 23.17 1.08 15.04
N MET A 347 22.27 0.78 14.11
CA MET A 347 22.09 1.58 12.88
C MET A 347 21.58 2.99 13.19
N THR A 348 20.63 3.15 14.12
CA THR A 348 20.18 4.47 14.60
C THR A 348 21.34 5.28 15.14
N TRP A 349 22.24 4.69 15.94
CA TRP A 349 23.45 5.36 16.42
C TRP A 349 24.35 5.82 15.27
N LEU A 350 24.70 4.92 14.35
CA LEU A 350 25.60 5.22 13.22
C LEU A 350 25.00 6.23 12.20
N GLN A 351 23.67 6.36 12.17
CA GLN A 351 22.91 7.32 11.36
C GLN A 351 22.70 8.69 12.03
N THR A 352 22.58 8.75 13.37
CA THR A 352 22.17 9.98 14.10
C THR A 352 23.31 10.65 14.86
N ALA A 353 24.18 9.87 15.52
CA ALA A 353 25.36 10.39 16.21
C ALA A 353 26.33 10.97 15.17
N SER A 354 26.40 12.30 15.15
CA SER A 354 26.98 13.11 14.07
C SER A 354 28.17 13.93 14.56
N PHE A 355 29.08 14.21 13.63
CA PHE A 355 30.22 15.11 13.81
C PHE A 355 29.96 16.39 13.01
N CYS A 356 30.07 17.54 13.65
CA CYS A 356 29.95 18.83 12.97
C CYS A 356 31.24 19.13 12.19
N ARG A 357 31.14 19.47 10.90
CA ARG A 357 32.29 19.90 10.08
C ARG A 357 32.88 21.21 10.60
N GLU A 358 32.02 22.12 11.06
CA GLU A 358 32.36 23.50 11.46
C GLU A 358 33.15 23.58 12.77
N THR A 359 33.17 22.51 13.57
CA THR A 359 33.84 22.44 14.87
C THR A 359 35.11 21.59 14.76
N PRO A 360 36.33 22.16 14.91
CA PRO A 360 37.58 21.45 14.67
C PRO A 360 37.73 20.15 15.47
N LYS A 361 37.28 20.14 16.73
CA LYS A 361 37.29 18.95 17.61
C LYS A 361 36.50 17.78 17.03
N THR A 362 35.33 18.02 16.44
CA THR A 362 34.50 16.96 15.85
C THR A 362 34.98 16.57 14.45
N LEU A 363 35.53 17.52 13.68
CA LEU A 363 36.15 17.22 12.39
C LEU A 363 37.39 16.32 12.54
N TRP A 364 38.27 16.60 13.51
CA TRP A 364 39.42 15.74 13.82
C TRP A 364 38.99 14.34 14.29
N ARG A 365 38.00 14.22 15.18
CA ARG A 365 37.41 12.91 15.55
C ARG A 365 36.89 12.14 14.33
N ALA A 366 36.19 12.79 13.40
CA ALA A 366 35.71 12.18 12.17
C ALA A 366 36.85 11.73 11.23
N ALA A 367 37.90 12.54 11.09
CA ALA A 367 39.07 12.21 10.28
C ALA A 367 39.88 11.03 10.86
N ILE A 368 39.99 10.91 12.19
CA ILE A 368 40.63 9.76 12.85
C ILE A 368 39.81 8.47 12.65
N ILE A 369 38.47 8.53 12.69
CA ILE A 369 37.62 7.39 12.32
C ILE A 369 37.81 6.99 10.85
N ALA A 370 37.89 7.96 9.94
CA ALA A 370 38.15 7.70 8.52
C ALA A 370 39.56 7.11 8.28
N ALA A 371 40.57 7.52 9.06
CA ALA A 371 41.91 6.93 9.04
C ALA A 371 41.89 5.47 9.55
N ALA A 372 41.16 5.17 10.63
CA ALA A 372 40.98 3.82 11.14
C ALA A 372 40.26 2.91 10.12
N LEU A 373 39.24 3.42 9.42
CA LEU A 373 38.53 2.69 8.35
C LEU A 373 39.43 2.37 7.14
N ASN A 374 40.50 3.13 6.91
CA ASN A 374 41.52 2.80 5.92
C ASN A 374 42.58 1.79 6.41
N ARG A 375 42.61 1.46 7.71
CA ARG A 375 43.60 0.58 8.35
C ARG A 375 43.05 -0.76 8.86
N ILE A 376 41.73 -0.90 9.02
CA ILE A 376 41.10 -2.22 9.23
C ILE A 376 41.37 -3.16 8.04
N PRO A 377 41.29 -4.50 8.21
CA PRO A 377 41.51 -5.46 7.12
C PRO A 377 40.68 -5.16 5.87
N ALA A 378 41.32 -5.26 4.70
CA ALA A 378 40.73 -4.84 3.42
C ALA A 378 39.41 -5.54 3.08
N GLU A 379 39.25 -6.81 3.49
CA GLU A 379 38.00 -7.57 3.40
C GLU A 379 36.84 -6.88 4.15
N LEU A 380 37.08 -6.43 5.39
CA LEU A 380 36.09 -5.73 6.21
C LEU A 380 35.80 -4.32 5.69
N ARG A 381 36.81 -3.62 5.16
CA ARG A 381 36.61 -2.35 4.45
C ARG A 381 35.71 -2.55 3.21
N GLN A 382 35.96 -3.60 2.43
CA GLN A 382 35.14 -3.91 1.24
C GLN A 382 33.71 -4.35 1.62
N ALA A 383 33.54 -5.13 2.69
CA ALA A 383 32.21 -5.48 3.22
C ALA A 383 31.43 -4.23 3.66
N CYS A 384 32.10 -3.25 4.28
CA CYS A 384 31.50 -1.98 4.67
C CYS A 384 31.05 -1.15 3.45
N LEU A 385 31.85 -1.14 2.38
CA LEU A 385 31.49 -0.49 1.11
C LEU A 385 30.31 -1.17 0.41
N LYS A 386 30.27 -2.52 0.36
CA LYS A 386 29.14 -3.30 -0.17
C LYS A 386 27.83 -3.04 0.59
N LEU A 387 27.88 -3.06 1.92
CA LEU A 387 26.74 -2.76 2.79
C LEU A 387 26.21 -1.35 2.49
N ASN A 388 27.10 -0.36 2.40
CA ASN A 388 26.72 1.00 2.03
C ASN A 388 26.16 1.13 0.60
N GLN A 389 26.65 0.34 -0.36
CA GLN A 389 26.14 0.28 -1.74
C GLN A 389 24.73 -0.31 -1.80
N ALA A 390 24.47 -1.43 -1.14
CA ALA A 390 23.14 -2.03 -1.07
C ALA A 390 22.12 -1.09 -0.41
N LEU A 391 22.44 -0.53 0.77
CA LEU A 391 21.61 0.49 1.41
C LEU A 391 21.42 1.76 0.56
N THR A 392 22.34 2.06 -0.36
CA THR A 392 22.20 3.20 -1.29
C THR A 392 21.21 2.90 -2.43
N PHE A 393 21.22 1.68 -2.97
CA PHE A 393 20.27 1.27 -4.00
C PHE A 393 18.85 1.07 -3.45
N LEU A 394 18.72 0.47 -2.26
CA LEU A 394 17.42 0.18 -1.66
C LEU A 394 16.71 1.50 -1.29
N MET A 395 17.38 2.37 -0.53
CA MET A 395 16.73 3.43 0.25
C MET A 395 17.10 4.88 -0.13
N GLY A 396 17.97 5.09 -1.13
CA GLY A 396 18.44 6.43 -1.50
C GLY A 396 19.92 6.66 -1.18
N THR A 397 20.55 7.65 -1.83
CA THR A 397 21.90 8.08 -1.46
C THR A 397 21.92 8.75 -0.07
N PRO A 398 23.05 8.73 0.66
CA PRO A 398 23.22 9.53 1.88
C PRO A 398 22.73 10.98 1.74
N ASP A 399 21.96 11.51 2.71
CA ASP A 399 21.63 12.94 2.72
C ASP A 399 22.76 13.76 3.37
N ASN A 400 23.29 13.31 4.52
CA ASN A 400 24.51 13.89 5.11
C ASN A 400 25.78 13.33 4.46
N ALA A 401 26.93 13.98 4.66
CA ALA A 401 28.24 13.45 4.27
C ALA A 401 28.62 12.23 5.14
N SER A 402 29.31 11.25 4.55
CA SER A 402 29.71 10.03 5.24
C SER A 402 31.21 9.96 5.57
N ILE A 403 31.52 9.29 6.68
CA ILE A 403 32.88 8.83 7.01
C ILE A 403 33.48 7.96 5.89
N LEU A 404 32.62 7.21 5.17
CA LEU A 404 33.01 6.38 4.03
C LEU A 404 33.55 7.22 2.85
N GLU A 405 32.88 8.32 2.50
CA GLU A 405 33.35 9.28 1.49
C GLU A 405 34.66 9.95 1.94
N MET A 406 34.81 10.29 3.23
CA MET A 406 36.07 10.81 3.79
C MET A 406 37.22 9.80 3.70
N ALA A 407 36.99 8.55 4.12
CA ALA A 407 38.01 7.50 4.10
C ALA A 407 38.47 7.18 2.68
N ASP A 408 37.54 7.07 1.72
CA ASP A 408 37.87 6.89 0.31
C ASP A 408 38.68 8.08 -0.25
N TYR A 409 38.28 9.32 0.03
CA TYR A 409 39.06 10.51 -0.36
C TYR A 409 40.47 10.48 0.24
N MET A 410 40.61 10.20 1.54
CA MET A 410 41.91 10.07 2.21
C MET A 410 42.77 8.95 1.60
N SER A 411 42.14 7.84 1.20
CA SER A 411 42.79 6.70 0.54
C SER A 411 43.26 7.03 -0.87
N ARG A 412 42.51 7.85 -1.63
CA ARG A 412 42.87 8.29 -2.99
C ARG A 412 43.91 9.41 -3.01
N HIS A 413 43.97 10.24 -1.96
CA HIS A 413 44.88 11.39 -1.87
C HIS A 413 46.08 11.18 -0.92
N GLY A 414 46.26 9.98 -0.36
CA GLY A 414 47.40 9.66 0.51
C GLY A 414 47.39 10.40 1.87
N LEU A 415 46.21 10.75 2.38
CA LEU A 415 46.06 11.59 3.57
C LEU A 415 45.99 10.80 4.89
N THR A 416 45.80 9.47 4.84
CA THR A 416 45.62 8.62 6.03
C THR A 416 46.72 8.81 7.07
N ASP A 417 47.99 8.59 6.71
CA ASP A 417 49.10 8.68 7.67
C ASP A 417 49.42 10.13 8.07
N ARG A 418 49.09 11.11 7.21
CA ARG A 418 49.20 12.54 7.53
C ARG A 418 48.21 12.93 8.65
N ILE A 419 46.98 12.43 8.58
CA ILE A 419 45.97 12.66 9.63
C ILE A 419 46.37 11.99 10.96
N LEU A 420 46.99 10.80 10.92
CA LEU A 420 47.53 10.17 12.13
C LEU A 420 48.74 10.92 12.71
N ALA A 421 49.54 11.57 11.86
CA ALA A 421 50.59 12.51 12.25
C ALA A 421 50.06 13.89 12.67
N HIS A 422 48.74 14.09 12.77
CA HIS A 422 48.06 15.33 13.15
C HIS A 422 48.40 16.53 12.23
N ASP A 423 48.50 16.27 10.92
CA ASP A 423 48.83 17.26 9.88
C ASP A 423 47.66 18.23 9.57
N GLU A 424 47.84 19.50 9.95
CA GLU A 424 46.88 20.59 9.74
C GLU A 424 46.67 20.98 8.25
N ASP A 425 47.59 20.67 7.32
CA ASP A 425 47.33 20.81 5.88
C ASP A 425 46.47 19.65 5.35
N ALA A 426 46.52 18.47 5.98
CA ALA A 426 45.68 17.33 5.60
C ALA A 426 44.23 17.51 6.05
N ILE A 427 43.98 17.99 7.27
CA ILE A 427 42.61 18.24 7.75
C ILE A 427 41.90 19.33 6.94
N ARG A 428 42.64 20.36 6.49
CA ARG A 428 42.10 21.41 5.60
C ARG A 428 41.70 20.88 4.22
N GLN A 429 42.45 19.95 3.64
CA GLN A 429 42.06 19.28 2.39
C GLN A 429 40.77 18.46 2.54
N ILE A 430 40.56 17.83 3.70
CA ILE A 430 39.32 17.11 4.02
C ILE A 430 38.15 18.08 4.22
N ASP A 431 38.34 19.20 4.91
CA ASP A 431 37.31 20.24 5.10
C ASP A 431 36.89 20.87 3.76
N ASP A 432 37.84 21.17 2.87
CA ASP A 432 37.54 21.69 1.53
C ASP A 432 36.79 20.68 0.65
N MET A 433 37.15 19.39 0.71
CA MET A 433 36.37 18.32 0.07
C MET A 433 34.93 18.26 0.62
N LEU A 434 34.76 18.33 1.95
CA LEU A 434 33.44 18.31 2.58
C LEU A 434 32.59 19.53 2.20
N LYS A 435 33.19 20.74 2.07
CA LYS A 435 32.48 21.94 1.57
C LYS A 435 31.90 21.73 0.18
N GLU A 436 32.60 21.04 -0.72
CA GLU A 436 32.05 20.70 -2.04
C GLU A 436 30.91 19.69 -1.94
N VAL A 437 31.03 18.68 -1.07
CA VAL A 437 29.96 17.69 -0.81
C VAL A 437 28.69 18.36 -0.29
N PHE A 438 28.77 19.27 0.69
CA PHE A 438 27.61 19.99 1.26
C PHE A 438 26.95 21.01 0.31
N LYS A 439 27.49 21.24 -0.91
CA LYS A 439 26.76 21.98 -1.97
C LYS A 439 25.65 21.15 -2.62
N THR A 440 25.69 19.81 -2.51
CA THR A 440 24.73 18.90 -3.15
C THR A 440 24.06 17.92 -2.17
N ARG A 441 24.66 17.72 -0.99
CA ARG A 441 24.12 17.01 0.18
C ARG A 441 23.28 17.94 1.09
N ASN A 442 22.74 17.37 2.16
CA ASN A 442 21.93 18.04 3.19
C ASN A 442 20.75 18.77 2.57
N ARG A 443 19.91 18.03 1.83
CA ARG A 443 18.79 18.61 1.06
C ARG A 443 17.56 18.82 1.94
N ILE A 444 17.33 17.92 2.90
CA ILE A 444 16.17 17.98 3.80
C ILE A 444 16.54 18.81 5.04
N LYS A 445 16.70 20.13 4.84
CA LYS A 445 17.12 21.05 5.91
C LYS A 445 15.96 21.31 6.90
N PRO A 446 16.18 21.17 8.22
CA PRO A 446 15.13 21.46 9.20
C PRO A 446 14.85 22.97 9.23
N LYS A 447 13.56 23.33 9.18
CA LYS A 447 13.12 24.75 9.17
C LYS A 447 13.47 25.53 10.44
N ILE A 448 13.88 24.84 11.51
CA ILE A 448 14.51 25.42 12.70
C ILE A 448 15.78 24.62 12.98
N GLN A 449 16.94 25.20 12.69
CA GLN A 449 18.24 24.57 12.81
C GLN A 449 18.81 24.79 14.23
N LEU A 450 18.66 23.81 15.12
CA LEU A 450 19.14 23.90 16.53
C LEU A 450 20.54 23.29 16.76
N SER A 451 21.08 22.56 15.79
CA SER A 451 22.41 21.92 15.83
C SER A 451 23.26 22.42 14.65
N CYS A 452 24.53 22.00 14.53
CA CYS A 452 25.36 22.32 13.35
C CYS A 452 24.69 21.92 12.03
N ALA A 453 25.00 22.65 10.96
CA ALA A 453 24.39 22.46 9.65
C ALA A 453 25.08 21.32 8.88
N ASP A 454 26.41 21.33 8.84
CA ASP A 454 27.20 20.41 8.04
C ASP A 454 27.57 19.16 8.86
N LYS A 455 26.59 18.25 8.96
CA LYS A 455 26.71 16.99 9.71
C LYS A 455 27.40 15.89 8.90
N ILE A 456 28.34 15.22 9.55
CA ILE A 456 29.03 14.01 9.07
C ILE A 456 28.54 12.84 9.92
N ASN A 457 28.14 11.71 9.32
CA ASN A 457 27.75 10.48 10.04
C ASN A 457 28.57 9.27 9.55
N PHE A 458 28.62 8.20 10.34
CA PHE A 458 29.32 6.98 9.91
C PHE A 458 28.60 6.31 8.73
N MET A 459 27.29 6.08 8.88
CA MET A 459 26.39 5.65 7.81
C MET A 459 25.16 6.55 7.83
N PRO A 460 25.15 7.67 7.09
CA PRO A 460 24.03 8.62 7.10
C PRO A 460 22.67 7.99 6.76
N ALA A 461 21.60 8.58 7.32
CA ALA A 461 20.25 8.40 6.80
C ALA A 461 20.18 8.78 5.31
N ARG A 462 19.24 8.16 4.57
CA ARG A 462 19.14 8.31 3.12
C ARG A 462 18.19 9.42 2.72
N TYR A 463 18.56 10.13 1.66
CA TYR A 463 17.70 11.13 1.02
C TYR A 463 16.57 10.42 0.26
N MET A 464 15.33 10.83 0.53
CA MET A 464 14.14 10.41 -0.19
C MET A 464 13.42 11.67 -0.71
N ALA A 465 13.00 11.64 -1.97
CA ALA A 465 12.44 12.81 -2.65
C ALA A 465 11.14 13.33 -2.01
N ASP A 466 10.29 12.44 -1.51
CA ASP A 466 9.05 12.78 -0.83
C ASP A 466 9.28 13.37 0.56
N ASN A 467 10.32 12.95 1.29
CA ASN A 467 10.70 13.58 2.57
C ASN A 467 11.09 15.06 2.38
N GLU A 468 11.72 15.43 1.24
CA GLU A 468 11.97 16.83 0.89
C GLU A 468 10.64 17.59 0.70
N VAL A 469 9.67 16.99 0.00
CA VAL A 469 8.32 17.57 -0.19
C VAL A 469 7.58 17.73 1.15
N LEU A 470 7.53 16.70 1.99
CA LEU A 470 6.87 16.76 3.30
C LEU A 470 7.49 17.84 4.21
N ASN A 471 8.82 17.96 4.22
CA ASN A 471 9.52 19.02 4.95
C ASN A 471 9.17 20.41 4.41
N GLU A 472 9.20 20.58 3.09
CA GLU A 472 8.94 21.88 2.44
C GLU A 472 7.47 22.32 2.51
N MET A 473 6.52 21.39 2.54
CA MET A 473 5.09 21.68 2.43
C MET A 473 4.36 21.94 3.76
N ALA A 474 5.07 21.90 4.89
CA ALA A 474 4.56 22.25 6.23
C ALA A 474 5.02 23.67 6.68
N ASP A 475 4.12 24.48 7.25
CA ASP A 475 4.47 25.80 7.79
C ASP A 475 4.97 25.70 9.24
N ALA A 476 6.23 26.08 9.46
CA ALA A 476 6.91 26.00 10.75
C ALA A 476 6.46 27.07 11.77
N THR A 477 5.71 28.10 11.37
CA THR A 477 5.27 29.15 12.31
C THR A 477 4.41 28.56 13.44
N PRO A 478 4.60 28.94 14.74
CA PRO A 478 4.02 28.21 15.87
C PRO A 478 2.50 28.04 15.84
N ASN A 479 1.76 28.99 15.25
CA ASN A 479 0.29 28.96 15.24
C ASN A 479 -0.33 28.63 13.86
N SER A 480 0.46 28.25 12.85
CA SER A 480 -0.03 28.01 11.49
C SER A 480 -1.28 27.12 11.41
N ASN A 481 -2.19 27.45 10.50
CA ASN A 481 -3.32 26.57 10.18
C ASN A 481 -2.85 25.32 9.41
N ARG A 482 -1.72 25.40 8.70
CA ARG A 482 -1.09 24.29 7.98
C ARG A 482 0.20 23.83 8.69
N ALA A 483 0.04 23.44 9.95
CA ALA A 483 1.15 23.03 10.83
C ALA A 483 1.84 21.71 10.43
N TYR A 484 1.22 20.94 9.53
CA TYR A 484 1.66 19.64 9.04
C TYR A 484 1.53 19.60 7.51
N PRO A 485 2.33 18.77 6.81
CA PRO A 485 2.09 18.45 5.40
C PRO A 485 0.94 17.44 5.27
N LYS A 486 0.67 17.00 4.05
CA LYS A 486 -0.26 15.93 3.69
C LYS A 486 0.40 14.93 2.77
N ALA A 487 -0.02 13.67 2.83
CA ALA A 487 0.41 12.64 1.87
C ALA A 487 0.11 13.05 0.40
N LEU A 488 -0.99 13.77 0.20
CA LEU A 488 -1.37 14.35 -1.09
C LEU A 488 -0.34 15.34 -1.67
N ASP A 489 0.45 16.03 -0.84
CA ASP A 489 1.47 16.98 -1.31
C ASP A 489 2.55 16.28 -2.15
N VAL A 490 2.93 15.06 -1.74
CA VAL A 490 3.92 14.22 -2.44
C VAL A 490 3.44 13.95 -3.87
N PHE A 491 2.25 13.38 -3.99
CA PHE A 491 1.66 13.06 -5.30
C PHE A 491 1.42 14.32 -6.13
N ALA A 492 1.01 15.45 -5.53
CA ALA A 492 0.86 16.72 -6.23
C ALA A 492 2.20 17.28 -6.76
N ALA A 493 3.30 17.14 -6.00
CA ALA A 493 4.65 17.54 -6.43
C ALA A 493 5.18 16.67 -7.58
N PHE A 494 4.89 15.37 -7.59
CA PHE A 494 5.16 14.50 -8.74
C PHE A 494 4.21 14.73 -9.94
N GLY A 495 3.22 15.62 -9.81
CA GLY A 495 2.36 16.08 -10.90
C GLY A 495 0.98 15.40 -11.00
N VAL A 496 0.59 14.61 -10.00
CA VAL A 496 -0.72 13.93 -9.95
C VAL A 496 -1.85 14.95 -9.77
N LYS A 497 -2.66 15.10 -10.80
CA LYS A 497 -3.70 16.16 -10.89
C LYS A 497 -4.83 15.99 -9.87
N SER A 498 -5.23 14.75 -9.58
CA SER A 498 -6.25 14.44 -8.56
C SER A 498 -5.80 14.90 -7.17
N ALA A 499 -4.53 14.68 -6.81
CA ALA A 499 -3.98 15.13 -5.54
C ALA A 499 -3.95 16.66 -5.42
N THR A 500 -3.52 17.38 -6.48
CA THR A 500 -3.62 18.86 -6.50
C THR A 500 -5.07 19.34 -6.34
N ALA A 501 -6.00 18.72 -7.07
CA ALA A 501 -7.42 19.10 -7.00
C ALA A 501 -8.03 18.88 -5.59
N LEU A 502 -7.68 17.80 -4.90
CA LEU A 502 -8.16 17.55 -3.52
C LEU A 502 -7.61 18.59 -2.53
N LEU A 503 -6.31 18.94 -2.62
CA LEU A 503 -5.71 19.98 -1.78
C LEU A 503 -6.38 21.36 -1.98
N ASP A 504 -6.71 21.71 -3.23
CA ASP A 504 -7.38 22.97 -3.55
C ASP A 504 -8.89 22.97 -3.17
N THR A 505 -9.61 21.85 -3.35
CA THR A 505 -11.08 21.79 -3.29
C THR A 505 -11.68 21.12 -2.05
N CYS A 506 -10.94 20.26 -1.35
CA CYS A 506 -11.40 19.61 -0.12
C CYS A 506 -10.71 20.13 1.14
N TYR A 507 -9.48 20.64 1.02
CA TYR A 507 -8.69 21.15 2.15
C TYR A 507 -8.41 22.67 2.07
N HIS A 508 -8.65 23.29 0.91
CA HIS A 508 -8.50 24.74 0.66
C HIS A 508 -7.14 25.32 1.10
N GLU A 509 -6.04 24.61 0.84
CA GLU A 509 -4.76 24.82 1.51
C GLU A 509 -4.11 26.20 1.28
N LYS A 510 -4.48 26.87 0.18
CA LYS A 510 -4.15 28.28 -0.10
C LYS A 510 -4.69 29.27 0.95
N GLU A 511 -5.78 28.91 1.64
CA GLU A 511 -6.38 29.70 2.72
C GLU A 511 -5.74 29.37 4.08
N ASN A 512 -5.24 28.14 4.24
CA ASN A 512 -4.52 27.70 5.44
C ASN A 512 -3.08 28.25 5.52
N TRP A 513 -2.40 28.41 4.37
CA TRP A 513 -1.04 28.94 4.29
C TRP A 513 -0.84 29.79 3.03
N LYS A 514 -0.46 31.06 3.21
CA LYS A 514 -0.35 32.04 2.12
C LYS A 514 0.70 31.69 1.08
N ASP A 515 1.79 31.04 1.49
CA ASP A 515 2.90 30.68 0.61
C ASP A 515 2.73 29.28 -0.02
N TYR A 516 1.68 28.53 0.37
CA TYR A 516 1.37 27.20 -0.18
C TYR A 516 1.40 27.18 -1.71
N PRO A 517 0.77 28.12 -2.46
CA PRO A 517 0.82 28.10 -3.93
C PRO A 517 2.25 28.24 -4.48
N VAL A 518 3.12 29.00 -3.80
CA VAL A 518 4.51 29.23 -4.24
C VAL A 518 5.37 27.99 -3.96
N MET A 519 5.17 27.34 -2.82
CA MET A 519 5.90 26.12 -2.44
C MET A 519 5.41 24.89 -3.20
N ALA A 520 4.11 24.77 -3.45
CA ALA A 520 3.54 23.76 -4.35
C ALA A 520 4.12 23.87 -5.76
N ASP A 521 4.19 25.08 -6.34
CA ASP A 521 4.79 25.30 -7.65
C ASP A 521 6.31 25.02 -7.66
N LYS A 522 7.03 25.36 -6.58
CA LYS A 522 8.45 25.02 -6.40
C LYS A 522 8.66 23.50 -6.44
N MET A 523 7.98 22.77 -5.55
CA MET A 523 8.08 21.31 -5.46
C MET A 523 7.68 20.64 -6.77
N LYS A 524 6.58 21.10 -7.38
CA LYS A 524 6.11 20.58 -8.67
C LYS A 524 7.13 20.76 -9.80
N ARG A 525 7.74 21.95 -9.93
CA ARG A 525 8.80 22.18 -10.93
C ARG A 525 10.08 21.38 -10.67
N GLN A 526 10.30 20.93 -9.43
CA GLN A 526 11.48 20.16 -9.01
C GLN A 526 11.31 18.63 -9.20
N PHE A 527 10.09 18.11 -9.08
CA PHE A 527 9.83 16.65 -9.10
C PHE A 527 8.96 16.17 -10.26
N GLN A 528 8.12 17.01 -10.88
CA GLN A 528 7.31 16.62 -12.04
C GLN A 528 8.21 16.29 -13.24
N GLY A 529 8.09 15.07 -13.78
CA GLY A 529 8.85 14.63 -14.95
C GLY A 529 10.32 14.27 -14.65
N ARG A 530 10.68 14.07 -13.38
CA ARG A 530 12.00 13.55 -12.98
C ARG A 530 12.19 12.11 -13.44
N SER A 531 12.89 11.92 -14.55
CA SER A 531 13.44 10.64 -15.01
C SER A 531 14.96 10.78 -15.23
N GLY A 532 15.78 9.97 -14.57
CA GLY A 532 17.24 10.05 -14.66
C GLY A 532 17.95 8.82 -14.12
N ASP A 533 19.21 8.60 -14.52
CA ASP A 533 19.85 7.28 -14.55
C ASP A 533 20.26 6.63 -13.20
N THR A 534 19.81 7.18 -12.07
CA THR A 534 20.05 6.63 -10.71
C THR A 534 18.75 6.59 -9.91
N VAL A 535 17.86 5.68 -10.30
CA VAL A 535 16.56 5.44 -9.65
C VAL A 535 16.71 4.29 -8.66
N THR A 536 16.45 4.54 -7.37
CA THR A 536 16.50 3.53 -6.31
C THR A 536 15.27 2.62 -6.32
N MET A 537 15.27 1.55 -5.52
CA MET A 537 14.09 0.67 -5.37
C MET A 537 12.89 1.47 -4.85
N TYR A 538 13.15 2.36 -3.87
CA TYR A 538 12.22 3.37 -3.38
C TYR A 538 11.67 4.30 -4.48
N ASP A 539 12.56 4.93 -5.27
CA ASP A 539 12.14 5.83 -6.36
C ASP A 539 11.37 5.07 -7.47
N ARG A 540 11.72 3.81 -7.76
CA ARG A 540 11.00 2.97 -8.75
C ARG A 540 9.60 2.57 -8.30
N TRP A 541 9.41 2.29 -7.01
CA TRP A 541 8.07 2.06 -6.47
C TRP A 541 7.24 3.34 -6.56
N MET A 542 7.82 4.50 -6.21
CA MET A 542 7.18 5.80 -6.43
C MET A 542 6.83 6.03 -7.91
N GLU A 543 7.71 5.73 -8.87
CA GLU A 543 7.40 5.78 -10.31
C GLU A 543 6.15 4.93 -10.63
N ALA A 544 6.07 3.67 -10.16
CA ALA A 544 4.91 2.81 -10.40
C ALA A 544 3.61 3.39 -9.82
N LEU A 545 3.65 3.99 -8.62
CA LEU A 545 2.51 4.64 -7.99
C LEU A 545 2.07 5.94 -8.69
N ILE A 546 3.00 6.63 -9.36
CA ILE A 546 2.72 7.82 -10.19
C ILE A 546 2.14 7.42 -11.56
N GLU A 547 2.67 6.38 -12.20
CA GLU A 547 2.14 5.83 -13.46
C GLU A 547 0.73 5.24 -13.29
N LEU A 548 0.44 4.65 -12.13
CA LEU A 548 -0.92 4.20 -11.73
C LEU A 548 -1.98 5.33 -11.80
N GLN A 549 -1.57 6.60 -11.71
CA GLN A 549 -2.48 7.76 -11.79
C GLN A 549 -2.73 8.28 -13.21
N ARG A 550 -2.07 7.73 -14.25
CA ARG A 550 -2.18 8.26 -15.61
C ARG A 550 -3.44 7.73 -16.33
N PRO A 551 -4.38 8.61 -16.74
CA PRO A 551 -5.53 8.18 -17.51
C PRO A 551 -5.11 7.84 -18.95
N ASN A 552 -5.46 6.62 -19.40
CA ASN A 552 -5.38 6.24 -20.80
C ASN A 552 -6.80 6.24 -21.41
N LYS A 553 -6.91 6.64 -22.69
CA LYS A 553 -8.17 6.65 -23.46
C LYS A 553 -8.57 5.26 -23.94
N ASP A 554 -7.62 4.34 -23.99
CA ASP A 554 -7.82 2.97 -24.48
C ASP A 554 -8.24 2.02 -23.35
N TYR A 555 -8.17 2.46 -22.08
CA TYR A 555 -8.65 1.70 -20.91
C TYR A 555 -10.19 1.73 -20.80
N PRO A 556 -10.82 0.74 -20.11
CA PRO A 556 -12.26 0.69 -19.88
C PRO A 556 -12.88 2.01 -19.40
N CYS A 557 -14.12 2.26 -19.83
CA CYS A 557 -14.80 3.55 -19.71
C CYS A 557 -14.79 4.13 -18.28
N LEU A 558 -14.94 3.31 -17.24
CA LEU A 558 -14.89 3.75 -15.84
C LEU A 558 -13.52 4.29 -15.40
N MET A 559 -12.42 3.74 -15.93
CA MET A 559 -11.04 4.15 -15.57
C MET A 559 -10.69 5.54 -16.10
N GLN A 560 -11.48 6.05 -17.05
CA GLN A 560 -11.35 7.40 -17.61
C GLN A 560 -12.04 8.47 -16.74
N THR A 561 -12.69 8.09 -15.64
CA THR A 561 -13.43 9.02 -14.76
C THR A 561 -12.56 9.62 -13.65
N PRO A 562 -12.89 10.84 -13.15
CA PRO A 562 -12.33 11.38 -11.92
C PRO A 562 -12.55 10.48 -10.69
N ALA A 563 -13.66 9.73 -10.66
CA ALA A 563 -13.96 8.80 -9.57
C ALA A 563 -12.94 7.66 -9.49
N TRP A 564 -12.55 7.06 -10.62
CA TRP A 564 -11.48 6.06 -10.65
C TRP A 564 -10.09 6.66 -10.37
N GLN A 565 -9.84 7.91 -10.77
CA GLN A 565 -8.62 8.63 -10.36
C GLN A 565 -8.54 8.89 -8.84
N ILE A 566 -9.68 8.92 -8.14
CA ILE A 566 -9.72 8.95 -6.67
C ILE A 566 -9.49 7.55 -6.08
N LYS A 567 -10.03 6.48 -6.68
CA LYS A 567 -9.68 5.08 -6.31
C LYS A 567 -8.17 4.86 -6.44
N ASN A 568 -7.58 5.17 -7.60
CA ASN A 568 -6.15 4.93 -7.85
C ASN A 568 -5.26 5.76 -6.93
N LEU A 569 -5.69 6.96 -6.53
CA LEU A 569 -4.98 7.76 -5.55
C LEU A 569 -5.09 7.17 -4.14
N TYR A 570 -6.24 6.62 -3.76
CA TYR A 570 -6.43 5.90 -2.48
C TYR A 570 -5.55 4.63 -2.41
N THR A 571 -5.53 3.82 -3.47
CA THR A 571 -4.60 2.69 -3.63
C THR A 571 -3.14 3.13 -3.50
N ALA A 572 -2.76 4.24 -4.16
CA ALA A 572 -1.38 4.72 -4.13
C ALA A 572 -0.97 5.35 -2.80
N LEU A 573 -1.87 6.01 -2.08
CA LEU A 573 -1.62 6.51 -0.72
C LEU A 573 -1.45 5.36 0.28
N ALA A 574 -2.26 4.29 0.16
CA ALA A 574 -2.09 3.08 0.95
C ALA A 574 -0.76 2.37 0.64
N SER A 575 -0.42 2.19 -0.64
CA SER A 575 0.87 1.56 -0.99
C SER A 575 2.08 2.46 -0.72
N TRP A 576 1.94 3.79 -0.74
CA TRP A 576 2.99 4.70 -0.26
C TRP A 576 3.13 4.60 1.25
N THR A 577 2.03 4.45 1.99
CA THR A 577 2.07 4.14 3.42
C THR A 577 2.83 2.83 3.67
N GLY A 578 2.59 1.79 2.86
CA GLY A 578 3.40 0.56 2.83
C GLY A 578 4.88 0.83 2.53
N LEU A 579 5.21 1.63 1.52
CA LEU A 579 6.60 2.01 1.23
C LEU A 579 7.26 2.79 2.40
N LYS A 580 6.53 3.65 3.12
CA LYS A 580 7.01 4.25 4.38
C LYS A 580 7.12 3.18 5.49
N HIS A 581 6.24 2.18 5.46
CA HIS A 581 6.26 1.00 6.32
C HIS A 581 7.32 -0.06 5.98
N ASP A 582 8.07 0.11 4.89
CA ASP A 582 9.24 -0.70 4.59
C ASP A 582 10.58 0.00 4.91
N VAL A 583 10.59 1.27 5.34
CA VAL A 583 11.83 2.05 5.52
C VAL A 583 12.12 2.60 6.93
N ILE A 584 11.28 2.30 7.94
CA ILE A 584 11.63 2.44 9.37
C ILE A 584 12.34 1.16 9.90
N LEU A 585 13.01 0.45 8.97
CA LEU A 585 14.09 -0.55 9.15
C LEU A 585 13.69 -2.06 9.38
N TYR A 586 12.42 -2.37 9.63
CA TYR A 586 11.74 -3.49 10.40
C TYR A 586 11.12 -5.03 9.90
N GLY A 587 11.51 -5.74 11.14
CA GLY A 587 11.55 -7.20 11.76
C GLY A 587 10.29 -8.20 12.07
N GLU A 588 10.32 -9.41 12.70
CA GLU A 588 9.18 -10.44 12.56
C GLU A 588 8.75 -11.40 13.76
N GLN A 589 7.55 -12.10 13.71
CA GLN A 589 7.14 -13.52 14.16
C GLN A 589 5.72 -13.74 14.88
N PRO A 590 5.13 -14.98 15.16
CA PRO A 590 4.87 -16.25 14.37
C PRO A 590 3.65 -17.25 14.77
N MET A 591 3.30 -18.27 13.92
CA MET A 591 2.74 -19.68 14.08
C MET A 591 1.24 -20.12 13.87
N LEU A 592 1.04 -21.28 13.16
CA LEU A 592 -0.06 -22.32 13.01
C LEU A 592 -1.50 -21.99 12.46
N ALA A 593 -2.13 -22.72 11.49
CA ALA A 593 -1.76 -23.93 10.69
C ALA A 593 -2.56 -24.17 9.34
N GLU A 594 -2.02 -25.03 8.45
CA GLU A 594 -2.35 -25.37 7.02
C GLU A 594 -3.72 -26.01 6.66
N CYS A 595 -4.15 -25.84 5.40
CA CYS A 595 -5.20 -26.63 4.71
C CYS A 595 -4.83 -26.96 3.25
N GLY A 596 -5.38 -28.07 2.69
CA GLY A 596 -5.17 -28.47 1.29
C GLY A 596 -6.26 -29.43 0.78
N GLY A 597 -6.66 -29.28 -0.50
CA GLY A 597 -7.86 -29.91 -1.08
C GLY A 597 -7.61 -31.09 -2.04
N GLY A 598 -8.57 -31.37 -2.93
CA GLY A 598 -8.41 -32.33 -4.03
C GLY A 598 -9.68 -32.69 -4.80
N GLY A 599 -9.53 -33.48 -5.87
CA GLY A 599 -10.65 -34.12 -6.61
C GLY A 599 -10.87 -33.60 -8.03
N GLU A 600 -10.81 -34.50 -9.02
CA GLU A 600 -11.09 -34.16 -10.44
C GLU A 600 -12.58 -34.30 -10.77
N LEU A 601 -13.23 -33.18 -11.10
CA LEU A 601 -14.47 -33.10 -11.88
C LEU A 601 -14.37 -31.89 -12.82
N ALA A 602 -15.28 -31.78 -13.79
CA ALA A 602 -15.31 -30.65 -14.73
C ALA A 602 -15.79 -29.37 -14.04
N ILE A 603 -14.86 -28.64 -13.40
CA ILE A 603 -15.15 -27.38 -12.69
C ILE A 603 -15.71 -26.35 -13.70
N PRO A 604 -16.91 -25.78 -13.48
CA PRO A 604 -17.45 -24.73 -14.33
C PRO A 604 -16.58 -23.46 -14.21
N VAL A 605 -16.45 -22.73 -15.31
CA VAL A 605 -15.48 -21.63 -15.42
C VAL A 605 -16.09 -20.35 -14.88
N VAL A 606 -15.58 -19.86 -13.75
CA VAL A 606 -15.86 -18.51 -13.28
C VAL A 606 -15.03 -17.54 -14.11
N VAL A 607 -15.69 -16.74 -14.96
CA VAL A 607 -14.99 -15.67 -15.69
C VAL A 607 -14.44 -14.62 -14.72
N GLY A 608 -13.38 -13.93 -15.11
CA GLY A 608 -12.77 -12.87 -14.32
C GLY A 608 -12.11 -11.83 -15.20
N TYR A 609 -11.49 -10.83 -14.57
CA TYR A 609 -10.91 -9.67 -15.25
C TYR A 609 -9.68 -9.16 -14.47
N VAL A 610 -8.64 -8.72 -15.14
CA VAL A 610 -7.47 -8.05 -14.52
C VAL A 610 -7.64 -6.54 -14.63
N GLU A 611 -7.24 -5.75 -13.61
CA GLU A 611 -7.22 -4.29 -13.73
C GLU A 611 -6.24 -3.90 -14.84
N PRO A 612 -6.69 -3.35 -15.98
CA PRO A 612 -5.91 -3.39 -17.23
C PRO A 612 -4.92 -2.23 -17.32
N ASN A 613 -4.21 -1.94 -16.23
CA ASN A 613 -3.22 -0.89 -16.15
C ASN A 613 -1.86 -1.36 -16.68
N GLN A 614 -1.78 -1.53 -18.00
CA GLN A 614 -0.61 -2.01 -18.73
C GLN A 614 0.70 -1.27 -18.36
N THR A 615 0.63 0.04 -18.10
CA THR A 615 1.79 0.84 -17.69
C THR A 615 2.29 0.47 -16.30
N PHE A 616 1.37 0.28 -15.34
CA PHE A 616 1.71 -0.19 -14.00
C PHE A 616 2.36 -1.58 -14.02
N TRP A 617 1.76 -2.55 -14.72
CA TRP A 617 2.30 -3.91 -14.81
C TRP A 617 3.73 -3.95 -15.38
N LYS A 618 3.99 -3.15 -16.43
CA LYS A 618 5.34 -3.02 -17.01
C LYS A 618 6.34 -2.42 -16.02
N LYS A 619 5.93 -1.39 -15.26
CA LYS A 619 6.79 -0.76 -14.23
C LYS A 619 7.09 -1.67 -13.04
N LEU A 620 6.09 -2.43 -12.58
CA LEU A 620 6.29 -3.41 -11.51
C LEU A 620 7.26 -4.53 -11.95
N LYS A 621 7.17 -5.00 -13.20
CA LYS A 621 8.14 -5.96 -13.74
C LYS A 621 9.56 -5.39 -13.84
N GLU A 622 9.72 -4.19 -14.42
CA GLU A 622 11.02 -3.50 -14.50
C GLU A 622 11.69 -3.37 -13.12
N LEU A 623 10.89 -3.09 -12.09
CA LEU A 623 11.31 -2.94 -10.70
C LEU A 623 11.79 -4.26 -10.08
N ILE A 624 11.01 -5.35 -10.21
CA ILE A 624 11.39 -6.70 -9.73
C ILE A 624 12.67 -7.17 -10.44
N ALA A 625 12.75 -7.01 -11.76
CA ALA A 625 13.91 -7.39 -12.55
C ALA A 625 15.19 -6.62 -12.16
N ARG A 626 15.09 -5.31 -11.90
CA ARG A 626 16.25 -4.51 -11.46
C ARG A 626 16.69 -4.85 -10.03
N HIS A 627 15.77 -5.18 -9.12
CA HIS A 627 16.14 -5.69 -7.79
C HIS A 627 16.92 -7.01 -7.89
N ARG A 628 16.41 -7.96 -8.68
CA ARG A 628 17.08 -9.24 -8.98
C ARG A 628 18.46 -9.07 -9.64
N GLN A 629 18.70 -7.96 -10.34
CA GLN A 629 20.03 -7.62 -10.86
C GLN A 629 20.98 -7.11 -9.77
N LEU A 630 20.54 -6.23 -8.85
CA LEU A 630 21.40 -5.69 -7.79
C LEU A 630 21.94 -6.80 -6.87
N LEU A 631 21.09 -7.76 -6.48
CA LEU A 631 21.52 -8.85 -5.58
C LEU A 631 22.77 -9.53 -6.13
N LYS A 632 22.88 -9.72 -7.46
CA LYS A 632 24.08 -10.22 -8.14
C LYS A 632 25.23 -9.21 -8.21
N GLU A 633 24.94 -7.92 -8.43
CA GLU A 633 25.94 -6.84 -8.41
C GLU A 633 26.58 -6.61 -7.02
N THR A 634 26.03 -7.20 -5.95
CA THR A 634 26.51 -7.06 -4.57
C THR A 634 27.06 -8.36 -3.95
N ASP A 635 26.95 -9.50 -4.65
CA ASP A 635 27.10 -10.87 -4.14
C ASP A 635 26.18 -11.17 -2.93
N PHE A 636 24.91 -10.79 -3.03
CA PHE A 636 23.81 -11.06 -2.07
C PHE A 636 22.64 -11.81 -2.73
N ASP A 637 22.88 -12.52 -3.84
CA ASP A 637 21.86 -13.29 -4.59
C ASP A 637 21.59 -14.67 -3.99
N ASP A 638 21.23 -14.70 -2.70
CA ASP A 638 20.72 -15.88 -1.99
C ASP A 638 19.63 -16.57 -2.83
N GLU A 639 19.75 -17.88 -3.07
CA GLU A 639 18.89 -18.64 -3.99
C GLU A 639 17.39 -18.46 -3.67
N ASP A 640 17.06 -18.41 -2.38
CA ASP A 640 15.71 -18.15 -1.90
C ASP A 640 15.17 -16.78 -2.39
N LEU A 641 15.91 -15.69 -2.16
CA LEU A 641 15.51 -14.33 -2.58
C LEU A 641 15.29 -14.24 -4.09
N ILE A 642 16.12 -14.94 -4.86
CA ILE A 642 16.01 -15.03 -6.32
C ILE A 642 14.79 -15.86 -6.73
N SER A 643 14.43 -16.92 -5.99
CA SER A 643 13.21 -17.70 -6.21
C SER A 643 11.94 -16.86 -5.98
N LYS A 644 11.86 -16.11 -4.87
CA LYS A 644 10.70 -15.26 -4.56
C LYS A 644 10.55 -14.12 -5.56
N ALA A 645 11.66 -13.47 -5.94
CA ALA A 645 11.67 -12.47 -7.01
C ALA A 645 11.04 -13.02 -8.30
N ARG A 646 11.40 -14.26 -8.66
CA ARG A 646 10.94 -14.90 -9.90
C ARG A 646 9.46 -15.28 -9.87
N ILE A 647 8.95 -15.81 -8.76
CA ILE A 647 7.52 -16.17 -8.64
C ILE A 647 6.65 -14.91 -8.84
N LEU A 648 7.02 -13.80 -8.21
CA LEU A 648 6.31 -12.52 -8.38
C LEU A 648 6.47 -11.96 -9.81
N GLU A 649 7.65 -12.11 -10.43
CA GLU A 649 7.88 -11.71 -11.84
C GLU A 649 6.97 -12.51 -12.80
N GLU A 650 6.80 -13.82 -12.56
CA GLU A 650 5.95 -14.71 -13.37
C GLU A 650 4.44 -14.42 -13.20
N GLN A 651 3.98 -14.11 -11.98
CA GLN A 651 2.61 -13.66 -11.71
C GLN A 651 2.30 -12.27 -12.31
N VAL A 652 3.24 -11.32 -12.25
CA VAL A 652 3.08 -10.00 -12.89
C VAL A 652 3.07 -10.13 -14.41
N ASP A 653 3.87 -11.04 -14.98
CA ASP A 653 3.82 -11.38 -16.41
C ASP A 653 2.49 -11.98 -16.83
N PHE A 654 1.80 -12.74 -15.97
CA PHE A 654 0.43 -13.21 -16.24
C PHE A 654 -0.54 -12.03 -16.35
N CYS A 655 -0.58 -11.15 -15.34
CA CYS A 655 -1.45 -9.98 -15.34
C CYS A 655 -1.21 -9.06 -16.55
N LEU A 656 0.05 -8.92 -16.98
CA LEU A 656 0.39 -8.17 -18.18
C LEU A 656 -0.14 -8.82 -19.47
N ARG A 657 0.02 -10.14 -19.66
CA ARG A 657 -0.50 -10.86 -20.85
C ARG A 657 -2.03 -10.77 -20.93
N VAL A 658 -2.71 -10.94 -19.80
CA VAL A 658 -4.17 -10.87 -19.70
C VAL A 658 -4.66 -9.45 -19.99
N THR A 659 -4.08 -8.44 -19.36
CA THR A 659 -4.34 -7.00 -19.65
C THR A 659 -4.24 -6.71 -21.15
N GLU A 660 -3.20 -7.23 -21.83
CA GLU A 660 -3.00 -7.00 -23.26
C GLU A 660 -4.03 -7.71 -24.16
N LYS A 661 -4.65 -8.82 -23.70
CA LYS A 661 -5.80 -9.46 -24.36
C LYS A 661 -7.09 -8.66 -24.13
N GLU A 662 -7.39 -8.32 -22.88
CA GLU A 662 -8.61 -7.60 -22.48
C GLU A 662 -8.72 -6.23 -23.16
N LEU A 663 -7.61 -5.49 -23.28
CA LEU A 663 -7.56 -4.20 -23.98
C LEU A 663 -7.76 -4.32 -25.50
N ARG A 664 -7.58 -5.50 -26.10
CA ARG A 664 -7.96 -5.76 -27.51
C ARG A 664 -9.41 -6.23 -27.66
N GLY A 665 -10.05 -6.64 -26.57
CA GLY A 665 -11.34 -7.33 -26.59
C GLY A 665 -11.24 -8.81 -26.96
N ASP A 666 -10.05 -9.42 -26.82
CA ASP A 666 -9.88 -10.86 -27.00
C ASP A 666 -10.49 -11.64 -25.82
N THR A 667 -11.18 -12.75 -26.08
CA THR A 667 -11.61 -13.67 -25.02
C THR A 667 -10.41 -14.42 -24.45
N LEU A 668 -10.31 -14.49 -23.11
CA LEU A 668 -9.29 -15.31 -22.42
C LEU A 668 -9.59 -16.81 -22.59
N THR A 669 -8.58 -17.66 -22.39
CA THR A 669 -8.77 -19.13 -22.42
C THR A 669 -9.34 -19.65 -21.10
N THR A 670 -9.81 -20.90 -21.09
CA THR A 670 -10.30 -21.57 -19.87
C THR A 670 -9.23 -21.61 -18.79
N GLU A 671 -7.98 -21.89 -19.15
CA GLU A 671 -6.84 -21.90 -18.23
C GLU A 671 -6.60 -20.50 -17.63
N GLU A 672 -6.65 -19.45 -18.45
CA GLU A 672 -6.47 -18.07 -17.97
C GLU A 672 -7.59 -17.62 -17.02
N TYR A 673 -8.84 -18.06 -17.23
CA TYR A 673 -9.91 -17.82 -16.26
C TYR A 673 -9.72 -18.65 -14.98
N MET A 674 -9.26 -19.91 -15.07
CA MET A 674 -8.95 -20.73 -13.88
C MET A 674 -7.77 -20.16 -13.07
N ASP A 675 -6.77 -19.56 -13.72
CA ASP A 675 -5.67 -18.85 -13.06
C ASP A 675 -6.17 -17.57 -12.35
N ILE A 676 -7.13 -16.84 -12.94
CA ILE A 676 -7.78 -15.68 -12.29
C ILE A 676 -8.66 -16.12 -11.10
N GLN A 677 -9.37 -17.24 -11.22
CA GLN A 677 -10.18 -17.82 -10.15
C GLN A 677 -9.31 -18.22 -8.95
N LYS A 678 -8.20 -18.93 -9.21
CA LYS A 678 -7.23 -19.40 -8.20
C LYS A 678 -6.23 -18.33 -7.74
N MET A 679 -6.41 -17.07 -8.16
CA MET A 679 -5.47 -15.99 -7.83
C MET A 679 -5.41 -15.69 -6.33
N GLY A 680 -6.48 -15.94 -5.57
CA GLY A 680 -6.49 -15.80 -4.11
C GLY A 680 -5.42 -16.66 -3.44
N SER A 681 -5.55 -17.98 -3.56
CA SER A 681 -4.58 -18.92 -2.99
C SER A 681 -3.19 -18.82 -3.63
N SER A 682 -3.07 -18.48 -4.93
CA SER A 682 -1.76 -18.21 -5.55
C SER A 682 -1.03 -17.03 -4.89
N ILE A 683 -1.77 -16.01 -4.45
CA ILE A 683 -1.21 -14.86 -3.73
C ILE A 683 -1.06 -15.18 -2.23
N GLU A 684 -1.92 -15.99 -1.60
CA GLU A 684 -1.69 -16.50 -0.24
C GLU A 684 -0.34 -17.24 -0.19
N TRP A 685 -0.17 -18.30 -0.98
CA TRP A 685 1.06 -19.10 -1.00
C TRP A 685 2.31 -18.28 -1.26
N PHE A 686 2.25 -17.30 -2.17
CA PHE A 686 3.34 -16.35 -2.35
C PHE A 686 3.58 -15.53 -1.09
N THR A 687 2.51 -14.92 -0.54
CA THR A 687 2.56 -14.04 0.64
C THR A 687 3.17 -14.75 1.83
N LEU A 688 2.69 -15.95 2.17
CA LEU A 688 3.22 -16.80 3.24
C LEU A 688 4.70 -17.08 3.07
N SER A 689 5.14 -17.38 1.84
CA SER A 689 6.54 -17.62 1.53
C SER A 689 7.44 -16.39 1.67
N VAL A 690 6.87 -15.18 1.78
CA VAL A 690 7.59 -13.91 1.97
C VAL A 690 7.30 -13.20 3.31
N ILE A 691 6.90 -13.94 4.35
CA ILE A 691 6.72 -13.34 5.69
C ILE A 691 8.02 -13.29 6.49
N GLU A 692 8.77 -14.39 6.63
CA GLU A 692 9.99 -14.46 7.46
C GLU A 692 11.10 -15.29 6.79
N PRO A 693 12.31 -14.74 6.58
CA PRO A 693 13.43 -15.51 6.06
C PRO A 693 13.81 -16.68 6.98
N GLY A 694 13.68 -17.90 6.45
CA GLY A 694 14.02 -19.14 7.17
C GLY A 694 12.86 -19.78 7.94
N VAL A 695 11.63 -19.27 7.85
CA VAL A 695 10.42 -19.95 8.37
C VAL A 695 9.50 -20.28 7.20
N SER A 696 9.03 -21.52 7.13
CA SER A 696 7.91 -21.90 6.25
C SER A 696 6.61 -21.58 6.97
N TYR A 697 5.70 -20.91 6.28
CA TYR A 697 4.32 -20.71 6.72
C TYR A 697 3.39 -21.42 5.73
N ASN A 698 2.43 -22.16 6.26
CA ASN A 698 1.56 -23.04 5.47
C ASN A 698 0.06 -22.60 5.46
N SER A 699 -0.30 -21.52 6.15
CA SER A 699 -1.58 -20.77 6.00
C SER A 699 -1.47 -19.38 6.64
N ILE A 700 -2.44 -18.50 6.37
CA ILE A 700 -2.55 -17.20 7.04
C ILE A 700 -2.86 -17.27 8.54
N GLU A 701 -3.43 -18.38 9.02
CA GLU A 701 -3.48 -18.72 10.45
C GLU A 701 -2.07 -18.77 11.05
N GLU A 702 -1.07 -19.15 10.26
CA GLU A 702 0.30 -19.26 10.75
C GLU A 702 1.02 -17.94 11.08
N VAL A 703 0.32 -16.81 11.00
CA VAL A 703 0.91 -15.50 11.21
C VAL A 703 0.37 -14.90 12.51
N LYS A 704 1.26 -14.36 13.35
CA LYS A 704 0.90 -13.63 14.58
C LYS A 704 1.56 -12.26 14.63
N GLY A 705 1.19 -11.48 15.65
CA GLY A 705 1.53 -10.07 15.74
C GLY A 705 0.86 -9.28 14.61
N SER A 706 1.41 -8.11 14.32
CA SER A 706 0.93 -7.24 13.25
C SER A 706 1.04 -7.84 11.85
N SER A 707 2.05 -8.69 11.59
CA SER A 707 2.32 -9.28 10.27
C SER A 707 1.14 -10.04 9.65
N ARG A 708 0.18 -10.50 10.47
CA ARG A 708 -1.04 -11.20 10.00
C ARG A 708 -1.98 -10.29 9.22
N SER A 709 -1.87 -8.96 9.33
CA SER A 709 -2.75 -8.03 8.61
C SER A 709 -2.01 -6.99 7.79
N VAL A 710 -2.61 -6.62 6.67
CA VAL A 710 -2.25 -5.46 5.82
C VAL A 710 -2.40 -4.11 6.53
N ALA A 711 -2.97 -4.07 7.75
CA ALA A 711 -3.16 -2.86 8.55
C ALA A 711 -1.89 -2.46 9.32
N LEU A 712 -1.21 -1.40 8.85
CA LEU A 712 0.09 -0.94 9.34
C LEU A 712 0.11 0.58 9.54
N VAL A 713 1.07 1.11 10.31
CA VAL A 713 1.19 2.54 10.63
C VAL A 713 2.64 3.06 10.57
N ALA A 714 2.85 4.17 9.85
CA ALA A 714 4.15 4.82 9.70
C ALA A 714 4.10 6.28 10.18
N ASP A 715 5.06 6.70 11.03
CA ASP A 715 5.22 8.11 11.41
C ASP A 715 6.08 8.86 10.37
N VAL A 716 5.45 9.70 9.54
CA VAL A 716 6.09 10.32 8.35
C VAL A 716 6.59 11.75 8.57
N PHE A 717 6.06 12.47 9.57
CA PHE A 717 6.51 13.84 9.88
C PHE A 717 6.38 14.16 11.38
N THR A 718 7.40 14.83 11.95
CA THR A 718 7.42 15.22 13.37
C THR A 718 7.49 16.74 13.49
N ARG A 719 6.52 17.35 14.18
CA ARG A 719 6.52 18.77 14.53
C ARG A 719 6.87 18.96 16.00
N ASN A 720 8.08 19.46 16.26
CA ASN A 720 8.56 19.83 17.60
C ASN A 720 9.14 21.25 17.58
N VAL A 721 8.26 22.25 17.74
CA VAL A 721 8.60 23.68 17.79
C VAL A 721 8.47 24.16 19.24
N GLN A 722 9.45 24.91 19.76
CA GLN A 722 9.36 25.45 21.12
C GLN A 722 8.11 26.33 21.30
N GLU A 723 7.49 26.25 22.49
CA GLU A 723 6.29 27.01 22.88
C GLU A 723 5.05 26.84 21.95
N CYS A 724 5.03 25.79 21.12
CA CYS A 724 3.96 25.53 20.14
C CYS A 724 2.90 24.53 20.67
N GLY A 725 1.67 24.99 20.87
CA GLY A 725 0.52 24.15 21.25
C GLY A 725 -0.01 23.22 20.15
N LYS A 726 0.59 23.22 18.94
CA LYS A 726 0.24 22.34 17.81
C LYS A 726 1.28 21.24 17.55
N ASN A 727 2.26 21.04 18.44
CA ASN A 727 3.27 19.99 18.32
C ASN A 727 2.68 18.58 18.32
N GLY A 728 3.38 17.65 17.68
CA GLY A 728 2.88 16.30 17.43
C GLY A 728 3.51 15.61 16.22
N ILE A 729 2.89 14.53 15.79
CA ILE A 729 3.47 13.52 14.89
C ILE A 729 2.39 13.08 13.90
N LEU A 730 2.64 13.31 12.61
CA LEU A 730 1.78 12.85 11.52
C LEU A 730 2.05 11.36 11.28
N HIS A 731 0.98 10.58 11.32
CA HIS A 731 0.94 9.16 11.03
C HIS A 731 0.09 8.93 9.79
N GLU A 732 0.62 8.10 8.89
CA GLU A 732 -0.10 7.52 7.76
C GLU A 732 -0.36 6.06 8.11
N ALA A 733 -1.54 5.53 7.84
CA ALA A 733 -1.87 4.16 8.17
C ALA A 733 -2.80 3.49 7.14
N THR A 734 -2.66 2.18 6.98
CA THR A 734 -3.63 1.32 6.30
C THR A 734 -4.51 0.61 7.31
N GLY A 735 -5.75 0.28 6.95
CA GLY A 735 -6.59 -0.61 7.74
C GLY A 735 -6.81 -1.96 7.07
N THR A 736 -7.83 -2.68 7.51
CA THR A 736 -8.32 -3.91 6.87
C THR A 736 -8.66 -3.71 5.40
N ALA A 737 -8.62 -4.80 4.62
CA ALA A 737 -9.01 -4.79 3.22
C ALA A 737 -10.51 -4.51 3.04
N ASN A 738 -10.81 -3.77 1.97
CA ASN A 738 -12.15 -3.51 1.46
C ASN A 738 -12.40 -4.38 0.22
N ALA A 739 -13.67 -4.71 -0.07
CA ALA A 739 -14.04 -5.22 -1.38
C ALA A 739 -14.37 -4.07 -2.33
N LEU A 740 -13.80 -4.10 -3.52
CA LEU A 740 -14.12 -3.25 -4.66
C LEU A 740 -15.02 -4.03 -5.62
N TYR A 741 -16.29 -3.65 -5.70
CA TYR A 741 -17.22 -4.16 -6.70
C TYR A 741 -17.12 -3.32 -7.96
N VAL A 742 -17.02 -3.93 -9.14
CA VAL A 742 -16.78 -3.25 -10.43
C VAL A 742 -17.72 -3.81 -11.50
N LEU A 743 -18.26 -2.95 -12.36
CA LEU A 743 -18.91 -3.37 -13.61
C LEU A 743 -17.87 -3.37 -14.75
N VAL A 744 -17.69 -4.53 -15.37
CA VAL A 744 -16.76 -4.74 -16.50
C VAL A 744 -17.45 -5.37 -17.70
N ASP A 745 -16.80 -5.32 -18.87
CA ASP A 745 -17.27 -5.88 -20.13
C ASP A 745 -16.44 -7.13 -20.47
N ILE A 746 -17.02 -8.33 -20.31
CA ILE A 746 -16.37 -9.62 -20.59
C ILE A 746 -17.15 -10.34 -21.68
N GLY A 747 -16.50 -10.66 -22.80
CA GLY A 747 -17.14 -11.34 -23.94
C GLY A 747 -18.32 -10.57 -24.56
N GLY A 748 -18.42 -9.26 -24.31
CA GLY A 748 -19.55 -8.45 -24.75
C GLY A 748 -20.72 -8.37 -23.76
N GLN A 749 -20.65 -9.04 -22.61
CA GLN A 749 -21.64 -9.00 -21.52
C GLN A 749 -21.14 -8.13 -20.35
N ILE A 750 -22.07 -7.52 -19.59
CA ILE A 750 -21.71 -6.73 -18.41
C ILE A 750 -21.76 -7.62 -17.17
N TYR A 751 -20.61 -7.84 -16.54
CA TYR A 751 -20.50 -8.57 -15.27
C TYR A 751 -20.25 -7.60 -14.11
N LEU A 752 -20.86 -7.90 -12.97
CA LEU A 752 -20.40 -7.44 -11.66
C LEU A 752 -19.26 -8.37 -11.23
N THR A 753 -18.06 -7.82 -11.15
CA THR A 753 -16.88 -8.47 -10.57
C THR A 753 -16.57 -7.91 -9.18
N ARG A 754 -15.78 -8.64 -8.38
CA ARG A 754 -15.31 -8.21 -7.07
C ARG A 754 -13.79 -8.39 -6.95
N GLY A 755 -13.10 -7.37 -6.45
CA GLY A 755 -11.67 -7.38 -6.16
C GLY A 755 -11.37 -6.81 -4.78
N ALA A 756 -10.11 -6.82 -4.39
CA ALA A 756 -9.66 -6.24 -3.11
C ALA A 756 -9.10 -4.82 -3.30
N THR A 757 -9.32 -3.93 -2.35
CA THR A 757 -8.65 -2.62 -2.30
C THR A 757 -8.31 -2.24 -0.86
N PHE A 758 -7.25 -1.45 -0.68
CA PHE A 758 -6.80 -1.02 0.65
C PHE A 758 -7.84 -0.13 1.36
N SER A 759 -7.63 0.09 2.65
CA SER A 759 -8.12 1.28 3.37
C SER A 759 -6.94 2.15 3.81
N TYR A 760 -7.14 3.46 3.93
CA TYR A 760 -6.07 4.43 4.23
C TYR A 760 -6.55 5.59 5.13
N TYR A 761 -5.67 6.05 6.02
CA TYR A 761 -5.92 7.01 7.11
C TYR A 761 -4.75 7.99 7.26
N GLU A 762 -5.04 9.28 7.43
CA GLU A 762 -4.07 10.38 7.68
C GLU A 762 -4.43 11.04 9.03
N PHE A 763 -3.55 11.01 10.04
CA PHE A 763 -3.87 11.57 11.36
C PHE A 763 -2.65 12.03 12.20
N VAL A 764 -2.88 12.88 13.20
CA VAL A 764 -1.84 13.43 14.08
C VAL A 764 -2.01 12.94 15.52
N ARG A 765 -0.91 12.56 16.18
CA ARG A 765 -0.83 12.29 17.64
C ARG A 765 0.11 13.27 18.35
N PRO A 766 -0.02 13.46 19.68
CA PRO A 766 0.95 14.19 20.51
C PRO A 766 2.40 13.68 20.40
N LEU A 767 3.36 14.51 20.81
CA LEU A 767 4.74 14.07 20.96
C LEU A 767 4.86 12.97 22.03
N GLY A 768 5.67 11.96 21.75
CA GLY A 768 5.81 10.74 22.58
C GLY A 768 4.86 9.62 22.19
N GLU A 769 3.71 9.92 21.60
CA GLU A 769 2.70 8.93 21.17
C GLU A 769 2.96 8.40 19.75
N ARG A 770 4.16 7.84 19.50
CA ARG A 770 4.46 7.09 18.26
C ARG A 770 3.93 5.68 18.37
N LEU A 771 2.92 5.37 17.57
CA LEU A 771 2.23 4.08 17.54
C LEU A 771 3.14 2.94 17.03
N THR A 772 2.87 1.72 17.47
CA THR A 772 3.24 0.48 16.77
C THR A 772 2.03 -0.08 16.00
N ASP A 773 2.28 -1.04 15.11
CA ASP A 773 1.23 -1.73 14.37
C ASP A 773 0.29 -2.51 15.30
N ASP A 774 0.78 -3.10 16.39
CA ASP A 774 -0.06 -3.73 17.41
C ASP A 774 -1.01 -2.72 18.08
N GLU A 775 -0.53 -1.51 18.38
CA GLU A 775 -1.33 -0.42 18.96
C GLU A 775 -2.39 0.08 17.96
N TRP A 776 -2.03 0.17 16.68
CA TRP A 776 -2.91 0.60 15.59
C TRP A 776 -3.97 -0.44 15.20
N GLN A 777 -3.58 -1.70 15.02
CA GLN A 777 -4.52 -2.81 14.80
C GLN A 777 -5.47 -3.00 15.98
N LYS A 778 -5.00 -2.73 17.21
CA LYS A 778 -5.89 -2.64 18.36
C LYS A 778 -6.84 -1.45 18.28
N MET A 779 -6.42 -0.27 17.83
CA MET A 779 -7.33 0.87 17.61
C MET A 779 -8.41 0.55 16.57
N LEU A 780 -8.07 -0.16 15.48
CA LEU A 780 -9.05 -0.65 14.50
C LEU A 780 -10.03 -1.65 15.13
N LYS A 781 -9.52 -2.71 15.79
CA LYS A 781 -10.34 -3.77 16.42
C LYS A 781 -11.20 -3.25 17.60
N ASP A 782 -10.76 -2.20 18.29
CA ASP A 782 -11.54 -1.52 19.35
C ASP A 782 -12.59 -0.51 18.81
N GLY A 783 -12.65 -0.26 17.49
CA GLY A 783 -13.53 0.77 16.90
C GLY A 783 -13.11 2.21 17.22
N LYS A 784 -11.82 2.45 17.44
CA LYS A 784 -11.21 3.73 17.88
C LYS A 784 -10.26 4.35 16.85
N ALA A 785 -10.19 3.80 15.65
CA ALA A 785 -9.48 4.41 14.54
C ALA A 785 -10.10 5.79 14.21
N PRO A 786 -9.31 6.77 13.75
CA PRO A 786 -9.85 8.02 13.20
C PRO A 786 -10.61 7.73 11.91
N ASP A 787 -11.47 8.66 11.49
CA ASP A 787 -12.16 8.53 10.21
C ASP A 787 -11.15 8.44 9.03
N VAL A 788 -11.53 7.69 8.00
CA VAL A 788 -10.93 7.81 6.66
C VAL A 788 -11.11 9.24 6.07
N PRO A 789 -10.22 9.67 5.15
CA PRO A 789 -10.29 11.00 4.53
C PRO A 789 -11.68 11.33 3.95
N SER A 790 -12.12 12.58 4.11
CA SER A 790 -13.49 13.00 3.74
C SER A 790 -13.83 12.76 2.26
N TRP A 791 -12.83 12.82 1.38
CA TRP A 791 -12.99 12.68 -0.07
C TRP A 791 -13.19 11.24 -0.58
N ILE A 792 -12.83 10.20 0.20
CA ILE A 792 -13.12 8.80 -0.22
C ILE A 792 -14.52 8.35 0.22
N ARG A 793 -15.09 8.95 1.28
CA ARG A 793 -16.39 8.57 1.87
C ARG A 793 -17.57 8.51 0.87
N PRO A 794 -17.69 9.38 -0.16
CA PRO A 794 -18.74 9.27 -1.17
C PRO A 794 -18.71 7.96 -1.98
N TYR A 795 -17.59 7.23 -1.97
CA TYR A 795 -17.38 5.98 -2.69
C TYR A 795 -17.45 4.74 -1.77
N LEU A 796 -17.69 4.92 -0.46
CA LEU A 796 -17.84 3.85 0.52
C LEU A 796 -19.31 3.53 0.78
N LEU A 797 -19.64 2.24 0.83
CA LEU A 797 -20.92 1.73 1.32
C LEU A 797 -20.95 1.75 2.86
N ASP A 798 -22.13 1.95 3.45
CA ASP A 798 -22.28 1.96 4.91
C ASP A 798 -22.25 0.53 5.51
N HIS A 799 -22.60 -0.46 4.69
CA HIS A 799 -22.61 -1.88 5.00
C HIS A 799 -22.08 -2.68 3.79
N VAL A 800 -21.52 -3.86 4.04
CA VAL A 800 -21.14 -4.81 2.98
C VAL A 800 -22.41 -5.32 2.27
N PRO A 801 -22.43 -5.43 0.93
CA PRO A 801 -23.51 -6.11 0.23
C PRO A 801 -23.50 -7.60 0.59
N THR A 802 -24.57 -8.10 1.19
CA THR A 802 -24.74 -9.52 1.44
C THR A 802 -24.67 -10.28 0.11
N VAL A 803 -23.77 -11.26 0.02
CA VAL A 803 -23.79 -12.24 -1.06
C VAL A 803 -24.87 -13.24 -0.72
N ASP A 804 -25.67 -13.65 -1.71
CA ASP A 804 -26.67 -14.68 -1.45
C ASP A 804 -25.96 -16.02 -1.20
N GLU A 805 -25.87 -16.38 0.09
CA GLU A 805 -25.24 -17.61 0.59
C GLU A 805 -25.90 -18.88 0.03
N THR A 806 -27.11 -18.75 -0.53
CA THR A 806 -27.73 -19.82 -1.30
C THR A 806 -27.10 -20.04 -2.68
N TYR A 807 -25.92 -19.48 -3.00
CA TYR A 807 -25.09 -19.83 -4.16
C TYR A 807 -23.64 -20.27 -3.84
N PHE A 808 -23.28 -20.58 -2.59
CA PHE A 808 -21.93 -21.11 -2.31
C PHE A 808 -21.61 -22.39 -3.10
N TYR A 809 -20.39 -22.49 -3.64
CA TYR A 809 -19.83 -23.77 -4.11
C TYR A 809 -18.52 -24.02 -3.37
N SER A 810 -18.50 -25.01 -2.48
CA SER A 810 -17.23 -25.54 -1.99
C SER A 810 -16.65 -26.44 -3.08
N SER A 811 -15.50 -26.02 -3.59
CA SER A 811 -14.63 -26.77 -4.49
C SER A 811 -13.93 -27.97 -3.83
N GLY A 812 -14.17 -28.23 -2.53
CA GLY A 812 -13.37 -29.17 -1.74
C GLY A 812 -11.99 -28.64 -1.35
N CYS A 813 -11.77 -27.32 -1.45
CA CYS A 813 -10.72 -26.58 -0.78
C CYS A 813 -11.10 -26.32 0.69
#